data_AF-A0A8D0G3I1-F1
#
_entry.id   AF-A0A8D0G3I1-F1
#
_cell.length_a   1.000
_cell.length_b   1.000
_cell.length_c   1.000
_cell.angle_alpha   90.00
_cell.angle_beta   90.00
_cell.angle_gamma   90.00
#
_symmetry.space_group_name_H-M   'P 1'
#
loop_
_entity.id
_entity.type
_entity.pdbx_description
1 polymer ?
#
loop_
_entity_poly.entity_id
_entity_poly.type
_entity_poly.pdbx_seq_one_letter_code
_entity_poly.pdbx_strand_id
1 'polypeptide(L)'
;KEVKAFEKFHPNLLQQICLCGYYENLEKGITLFRQGDIGTNWYTVLAGSLDVKVSDTSNHQDAVTICTLGIGTAFGESILDNTPRHATIVTREYSELLRIEQKDFKALWEKYRQYMSGLLAPPYGVMETGSNNDKKILRAGKTLRNAVLSRSPHMIRDRKYHLKTYRQCCVGTELVDWMMQQSPCVHSRTQAVGMWQVLLEEGVLNHVDQEHHFQDKYLFYRFLDDEHEDAPMPSEEEKKECDEELQDTMLLLSQIGPDAHMRMILRKQPGQRTVDDLEIIYEELLHIKALSHLSTTVKRELAGVLIFESHPKAGTVLFNQGEEGTSWYIILRGSVNVVIYGKGVVCNLHEGDDFGKLALVNDAPRAASIVLREDNCHFLRVDKEDFNRILRDVEANTVRLKEHDQDVLVLEKILSGNRASNQGNSQPQHKYTVMSGTPEKILEHFLETMSLESTLNEATDTGSNDFVMMHCVFMPNNQLCPALMPSQGTEQEKMDYALNNKRRVIRLVLQWAALYGDLLHEDEAAMAFLEEFYVSVSDDTRMITALKEQLPELEKTVKQISEEAKAPQKKHKVLLQHFNTSDERTQKRQPIRGSDEILFKVYCIDHTYTTIRVPVSSSVKEVISAVADKLGSGEGLIIVKMSSGGEKVVLKPNDVSVFTTLSVNGRLFACPRDQFDSLTPLTEQEGPSVGTLGTFELMSSKDLAYQMTIYDWELFNCVHELELLYHTFGRHSFRKTTANLDLFLRRFNEIQFWVVTEICLCSQLSKRVQLLKKFIKIAAHCKEYKNLNSFFAIIMGLSNVAVSRLSLTWEKLPSKFKKIYAEFESLMDPSRNHRAYRLTVAKLDPPIIPFMPLLIKCNLEIC
;
A
#
# COMPACT_ATOMS: atom_id res chain seq x y z
N LYS A 1 11.76 -11.55 -11.60
CA LYS A 1 11.83 -10.57 -10.48
C LYS A 1 13.23 -9.99 -10.50
N GLU A 2 13.40 -8.67 -10.38
CA GLU A 2 14.72 -8.07 -10.12
C GLU A 2 15.11 -8.46 -8.70
N VAL A 3 16.09 -9.36 -8.56
CA VAL A 3 16.58 -9.86 -7.27
C VAL A 3 18.03 -9.39 -7.16
N LYS A 4 18.38 -8.73 -6.05
CA LYS A 4 19.70 -8.11 -5.88
C LYS A 4 20.86 -9.10 -6.08
N ALA A 5 20.74 -10.31 -5.55
CA ALA A 5 21.70 -11.40 -5.76
C ALA A 5 21.96 -11.75 -7.24
N PHE A 6 21.02 -11.43 -8.14
CA PHE A 6 21.06 -11.78 -9.56
C PHE A 6 21.49 -10.63 -10.47
N GLU A 7 21.69 -9.42 -9.96
CA GLU A 7 22.03 -8.24 -10.77
C GLU A 7 23.29 -8.41 -11.61
N LYS A 8 24.28 -9.14 -11.08
CA LYS A 8 25.57 -9.39 -11.74
C LYS A 8 25.59 -10.67 -12.57
N PHE A 9 24.49 -11.42 -12.60
CA PHE A 9 24.43 -12.70 -13.29
C PHE A 9 24.19 -12.51 -14.79
N HIS A 10 24.98 -13.22 -15.59
CA HIS A 10 24.78 -13.28 -17.03
C HIS A 10 23.40 -13.89 -17.36
N PRO A 11 22.66 -13.41 -18.38
CA PRO A 11 21.32 -13.92 -18.73
C PRO A 11 21.25 -15.45 -18.88
N ASN A 12 22.28 -16.06 -19.48
CA ASN A 12 22.39 -17.52 -19.59
C ASN A 12 22.43 -18.23 -18.22
N LEU A 13 23.11 -17.66 -17.22
CA LEU A 13 23.14 -18.23 -15.88
C LEU A 13 21.75 -18.15 -15.24
N LEU A 14 21.07 -17.01 -15.38
CA LEU A 14 19.70 -16.85 -14.89
C LEU A 14 18.75 -17.85 -15.55
N GLN A 15 18.88 -18.09 -16.85
CA GLN A 15 18.09 -19.10 -17.55
C GLN A 15 18.33 -20.51 -16.98
N GLN A 16 19.58 -20.87 -16.67
CA GLN A 16 19.86 -22.17 -16.05
C GLN A 16 19.28 -22.27 -14.64
N ILE A 17 19.35 -21.20 -13.84
CA ILE A 17 18.69 -21.12 -12.54
C ILE A 17 17.18 -21.32 -12.68
N CYS A 18 16.54 -20.71 -13.68
CA CYS A 18 15.12 -20.91 -13.95
C CYS A 18 14.76 -22.36 -14.32
N LEU A 19 15.70 -23.13 -14.87
CA LEU A 19 15.46 -24.54 -15.27
C LEU A 19 15.58 -25.52 -14.10
N CYS A 20 16.37 -25.19 -13.06
CA CYS A 20 16.63 -26.07 -11.91
C CYS A 20 16.13 -25.50 -10.56
N GLY A 21 15.55 -24.31 -10.57
CA GLY A 21 15.05 -23.62 -9.39
C GLY A 21 13.68 -24.12 -8.96
N TYR A 22 13.55 -24.45 -7.68
CA TYR A 22 12.30 -24.80 -7.02
C TYR A 22 11.76 -23.60 -6.25
N TYR A 23 10.44 -23.41 -6.29
CA TYR A 23 9.77 -22.39 -5.50
C TYR A 23 9.31 -22.98 -4.17
N GLU A 24 9.69 -22.32 -3.08
CA GLU A 24 9.30 -22.67 -1.72
C GLU A 24 8.47 -21.54 -1.13
N ASN A 25 7.36 -21.91 -0.49
CA ASN A 25 6.47 -20.98 0.18
C ASN A 25 6.29 -21.42 1.64
N LEU A 26 6.87 -20.66 2.56
CA LEU A 26 7.06 -21.07 3.95
C LEU A 26 6.34 -20.11 4.90
N GLU A 27 5.56 -20.69 5.81
CA GLU A 27 4.93 -19.97 6.91
C GLU A 27 5.96 -19.45 7.91
N LYS A 28 5.52 -18.54 8.80
CA LYS A 28 6.35 -18.02 9.90
C LYS A 28 6.77 -19.15 10.87
N GLY A 29 8.04 -19.15 11.29
CA GLY A 29 8.59 -20.04 12.30
C GLY A 29 9.11 -21.40 11.77
N ILE A 30 9.12 -21.61 10.45
CA ILE A 30 9.62 -22.82 9.82
C ILE A 30 11.15 -22.82 9.83
N THR A 31 11.75 -23.89 10.34
CA THR A 31 13.21 -24.10 10.33
C THR A 31 13.62 -24.80 9.03
N LEU A 32 14.42 -24.14 8.19
CA LEU A 32 14.90 -24.73 6.94
C LEU A 32 15.95 -25.82 7.20
N PHE A 33 16.87 -25.54 8.11
CA PHE A 33 17.91 -26.45 8.57
C PHE A 33 18.49 -25.95 9.90
N ARG A 34 19.11 -26.85 10.65
CA ARG A 34 19.80 -26.55 11.91
C ARG A 34 21.30 -26.50 11.72
N GLN A 35 21.97 -25.78 12.61
CA GLN A 35 23.43 -25.79 12.73
C GLN A 35 23.92 -27.23 12.89
N GLY A 36 24.94 -27.63 12.13
CA GLY A 36 25.51 -28.98 12.12
C GLY A 36 24.86 -29.93 11.11
N ASP A 37 23.69 -29.60 10.55
CA ASP A 37 23.06 -30.42 9.51
C ASP A 37 23.93 -30.46 8.24
N ILE A 38 23.84 -31.54 7.47
CA ILE A 38 24.42 -31.59 6.12
C ILE A 38 23.48 -30.82 5.19
N GLY A 39 24.00 -29.75 4.59
CA GLY A 39 23.23 -28.93 3.66
C GLY A 39 22.98 -29.64 2.32
N THR A 40 21.75 -29.54 1.81
CA THR A 40 21.35 -30.15 0.53
C THR A 40 20.98 -29.14 -0.55
N ASN A 41 20.73 -27.89 -0.19
CA ASN A 41 20.23 -26.86 -1.11
C ASN A 41 20.86 -25.49 -0.87
N TRP A 42 20.86 -24.66 -1.91
CA TRP A 42 21.16 -23.23 -1.87
C TRP A 42 19.86 -22.45 -2.03
N TYR A 43 19.76 -21.28 -1.40
CA TYR A 43 18.54 -20.51 -1.32
C TYR A 43 18.74 -19.04 -1.70
N THR A 44 17.68 -18.42 -2.21
CA THR A 44 17.56 -16.96 -2.37
C THR A 44 16.18 -16.50 -1.93
N VAL A 45 16.13 -15.42 -1.15
CA VAL A 45 14.87 -14.87 -0.63
C VAL A 45 14.19 -14.02 -1.70
N LEU A 46 13.01 -14.43 -2.14
CA LEU A 46 12.17 -13.70 -3.11
C LEU A 46 11.19 -12.76 -2.39
N ALA A 47 10.69 -13.15 -1.22
CA ALA A 47 9.83 -12.37 -0.33
C ALA A 47 10.01 -12.84 1.13
N GLY A 48 9.71 -11.97 2.10
CA GLY A 48 9.84 -12.26 3.54
C GLY A 48 11.25 -12.08 4.10
N SER A 49 11.48 -12.64 5.30
CA SER A 49 12.75 -12.55 6.04
C SER A 49 12.99 -13.78 6.93
N LEU A 50 14.27 -14.07 7.21
CA LEU A 50 14.70 -15.24 7.97
C LEU A 50 15.73 -14.86 9.03
N ASP A 51 15.62 -15.46 10.22
CA ASP A 51 16.58 -15.33 11.30
C ASP A 51 17.73 -16.33 11.13
N VAL A 52 18.97 -15.85 11.28
CA VAL A 52 20.16 -16.69 11.38
C VAL A 52 20.50 -16.89 12.85
N LYS A 53 20.46 -18.14 13.33
CA LYS A 53 20.69 -18.50 14.73
C LYS A 53 21.94 -19.36 14.89
N VAL A 54 22.80 -19.02 15.85
CA VAL A 54 24.02 -19.77 16.14
C VAL A 54 24.07 -20.13 17.62
N SER A 55 24.46 -21.37 17.93
CA SER A 55 24.79 -21.83 19.27
C SER A 55 26.30 -22.10 19.38
N ASP A 56 26.87 -21.67 20.50
CA ASP A 56 28.24 -22.01 20.92
C ASP A 56 28.30 -23.34 21.69
N THR A 57 27.13 -23.89 22.08
CA THR A 57 27.00 -25.20 22.72
C THR A 57 26.51 -26.24 21.71
N SER A 58 26.57 -27.52 22.09
CA SER A 58 25.92 -28.60 21.32
C SER A 58 24.39 -28.58 21.43
N ASN A 59 23.82 -27.69 22.25
CA ASN A 59 22.39 -27.56 22.45
C ASN A 59 21.81 -26.47 21.54
N HIS A 60 20.84 -26.82 20.70
CA HIS A 60 20.17 -25.87 19.81
C HIS A 60 19.23 -24.90 20.54
N GLN A 61 18.86 -25.18 21.80
CA GLN A 61 18.03 -24.27 22.59
C GLN A 61 18.79 -23.00 22.99
N ASP A 62 20.13 -23.07 23.05
CA ASP A 62 20.99 -21.92 23.36
C ASP A 62 21.28 -21.08 22.11
N ALA A 63 20.70 -21.44 20.95
CA ALA A 63 20.97 -20.74 19.69
C ALA A 63 20.35 -19.34 19.68
N VAL A 64 21.18 -18.34 19.42
CA VAL A 64 20.79 -16.93 19.44
C VAL A 64 20.77 -16.33 18.03
N THR A 65 19.82 -15.43 17.77
CA THR A 65 19.73 -14.74 16.48
C THR A 65 20.86 -13.71 16.34
N ILE A 66 21.71 -13.88 15.33
CA ILE A 66 22.86 -13.00 15.05
C ILE A 66 22.53 -11.90 14.04
N CYS A 67 21.70 -12.21 13.05
CA CYS A 67 21.30 -11.31 11.97
C CYS A 67 20.02 -11.81 11.27
N THR A 68 19.42 -10.94 10.47
CA THR A 68 18.23 -11.23 9.65
C THR A 68 18.61 -11.21 8.17
N LEU A 69 18.14 -12.17 7.38
CA LEU A 69 18.28 -12.23 5.93
C LEU A 69 16.96 -11.77 5.27
N GLY A 70 17.02 -10.74 4.43
CA GLY A 70 15.87 -10.18 3.73
C GLY A 70 15.83 -10.51 2.23
N ILE A 71 14.85 -9.91 1.55
CA ILE A 71 14.61 -10.06 0.11
C ILE A 71 15.85 -9.70 -0.70
N GLY A 72 16.24 -10.57 -1.63
CA GLY A 72 17.42 -10.38 -2.47
C GLY A 72 18.68 -11.01 -1.92
N THR A 73 18.71 -11.39 -0.63
CA THR A 73 19.83 -12.09 -0.02
C THR A 73 19.80 -13.58 -0.37
N ALA A 74 20.99 -14.14 -0.60
CA ALA A 74 21.19 -15.55 -0.92
C ALA A 74 22.09 -16.23 0.11
N PHE A 75 21.88 -17.53 0.36
CA PHE A 75 22.59 -18.27 1.40
C PHE A 75 22.62 -19.78 1.14
N GLY A 76 23.51 -20.47 1.82
CA GLY A 76 23.59 -21.94 1.84
C GLY A 76 24.63 -22.52 0.90
N GLU A 77 25.58 -21.71 0.43
CA GLU A 77 26.67 -22.07 -0.47
C GLU A 77 27.67 -23.07 0.14
N SER A 78 27.62 -23.31 1.46
CA SER A 78 28.41 -24.34 2.16
C SER A 78 28.19 -25.76 1.60
N ILE A 79 27.15 -25.97 0.80
CA ILE A 79 26.93 -27.23 0.08
C ILE A 79 27.99 -27.47 -1.01
N LEU A 80 28.74 -26.47 -1.46
CA LEU A 80 29.72 -26.61 -2.54
C LEU A 80 30.88 -27.55 -2.14
N ASP A 81 31.29 -27.56 -0.88
CA ASP A 81 32.32 -28.45 -0.33
C ASP A 81 31.80 -29.42 0.74
N ASN A 82 30.47 -29.51 0.89
CA ASN A 82 29.79 -30.35 1.89
C ASN A 82 30.07 -29.95 3.34
N THR A 83 30.42 -28.69 3.60
CA THR A 83 30.58 -28.19 4.97
C THR A 83 29.24 -28.21 5.71
N PRO A 84 29.18 -28.78 6.93
CA PRO A 84 27.98 -28.74 7.76
C PRO A 84 27.48 -27.31 7.97
N ARG A 85 26.17 -27.14 8.14
CA ARG A 85 25.56 -25.82 8.29
C ARG A 85 26.13 -25.08 9.49
N HIS A 86 26.64 -23.87 9.26
CA HIS A 86 27.23 -23.03 10.31
C HIS A 86 26.21 -22.46 11.31
N ALA A 87 24.93 -22.39 10.89
CA ALA A 87 23.84 -21.77 11.62
C ALA A 87 22.52 -22.50 11.36
N THR A 88 21.56 -22.30 12.26
CA THR A 88 20.15 -22.65 12.10
C THR A 88 19.42 -21.48 11.42
N ILE A 89 18.65 -21.75 10.36
CA ILE A 89 17.88 -20.72 9.64
C ILE A 89 16.39 -20.95 9.88
N VAL A 90 15.67 -19.90 10.33
CA VAL A 90 14.23 -19.96 10.64
C VAL A 90 13.49 -18.81 9.96
N THR A 91 12.36 -19.07 9.32
CA THR A 91 11.52 -18.01 8.76
C THR A 91 10.97 -17.11 9.88
N ARG A 92 11.17 -15.80 9.74
CA ARG A 92 10.71 -14.80 10.69
C ARG A 92 9.26 -14.37 10.42
N GLU A 93 8.86 -14.46 9.16
CA GLU A 93 7.55 -14.17 8.62
C GLU A 93 7.25 -15.10 7.43
N TYR A 94 6.06 -14.98 6.84
CA TYR A 94 5.75 -15.67 5.59
C TYR A 94 6.79 -15.33 4.53
N SER A 95 7.44 -16.36 3.96
CA SER A 95 8.62 -16.20 3.13
C SER A 95 8.55 -17.02 1.85
N GLU A 96 8.85 -16.39 0.72
CA GLU A 96 8.99 -17.04 -0.58
C GLU A 96 10.47 -17.20 -0.91
N LEU A 97 10.92 -18.42 -1.21
CA LEU A 97 12.31 -18.70 -1.53
C LEU A 97 12.44 -19.36 -2.90
N LEU A 98 13.56 -19.08 -3.56
CA LEU A 98 14.08 -19.89 -4.64
C LEU A 98 15.09 -20.88 -4.05
N ARG A 99 14.89 -22.17 -4.27
CA ARG A 99 15.74 -23.26 -3.81
C ARG A 99 16.41 -23.94 -4.99
N ILE A 100 17.73 -24.13 -4.95
CA ILE A 100 18.49 -24.90 -5.94
C ILE A 100 19.16 -26.07 -5.24
N GLU A 101 19.00 -27.28 -5.77
CA GLU A 101 19.61 -28.47 -5.19
C GLU A 101 21.14 -28.47 -5.37
N GLN A 102 21.86 -29.09 -4.45
CA GLN A 102 23.32 -29.09 -4.40
C GLN A 102 23.97 -29.51 -5.72
N LYS A 103 23.45 -30.57 -6.36
CA LYS A 103 24.01 -31.09 -7.62
C LYS A 103 24.00 -30.03 -8.72
N ASP A 104 22.86 -29.37 -8.88
CA ASP A 104 22.67 -28.34 -9.90
C ASP A 104 23.47 -27.09 -9.55
N PHE A 105 23.45 -26.68 -8.28
CA PHE A 105 24.22 -25.52 -7.83
C PHE A 105 25.73 -25.69 -8.03
N LYS A 106 26.29 -26.89 -7.76
CA LYS A 106 27.69 -27.21 -8.07
C LYS A 106 27.99 -27.09 -9.56
N ALA A 107 27.14 -27.66 -10.41
CA ALA A 107 27.31 -27.58 -11.87
C ALA A 107 27.24 -26.12 -12.38
N LEU A 108 26.33 -25.31 -11.83
CA LEU A 108 26.23 -23.88 -12.15
C LEU A 108 27.49 -23.13 -11.71
N TRP A 109 27.98 -23.38 -10.49
CA TRP A 109 29.16 -22.71 -9.95
C TRP A 109 30.43 -23.05 -10.73
N GLU A 110 30.64 -24.32 -11.10
CA GLU A 110 31.77 -24.73 -11.93
C GLU A 110 31.78 -24.02 -13.30
N LYS A 111 30.60 -23.89 -13.92
CA LYS A 111 30.46 -23.29 -15.25
C LYS A 111 30.49 -21.76 -15.25
N TYR A 112 29.95 -21.12 -14.21
CA TYR A 112 29.73 -19.67 -14.16
C TYR A 112 30.46 -18.98 -12.99
N ARG A 113 31.51 -19.60 -12.43
CA ARG A 113 32.24 -19.14 -11.24
C ARG A 113 32.56 -17.65 -11.24
N GLN A 114 33.00 -17.12 -12.37
CA GLN A 114 33.36 -15.70 -12.56
C GLN A 114 32.18 -14.73 -12.36
N TYR A 115 30.95 -15.15 -12.63
CA TYR A 115 29.75 -14.32 -12.43
C TYR A 115 29.17 -14.46 -11.02
N MET A 116 29.42 -15.60 -10.36
CA MET A 116 28.97 -15.86 -9.00
C MET A 116 29.94 -15.36 -7.93
N SER A 117 31.18 -15.07 -8.30
CA SER A 117 32.24 -14.78 -7.33
C SER A 117 31.95 -13.54 -6.48
N GLY A 118 31.23 -12.55 -7.02
CA GLY A 118 30.81 -11.38 -6.26
C GLY A 118 29.70 -11.64 -5.23
N LEU A 119 28.91 -12.70 -5.42
CA LEU A 119 27.76 -13.05 -4.57
C LEU A 119 28.12 -13.96 -3.39
N LEU A 120 28.96 -14.97 -3.64
CA LEU A 120 29.19 -16.04 -2.67
C LEU A 120 30.20 -15.64 -1.58
N ALA A 121 30.04 -16.18 -0.37
CA ALA A 121 31.04 -16.05 0.70
C ALA A 121 32.36 -16.75 0.34
N PRO A 122 33.52 -16.26 0.80
CA PRO A 122 34.77 -17.00 0.74
C PRO A 122 34.63 -18.38 1.42
N PRO A 123 35.22 -19.47 0.88
CA PRO A 123 36.18 -19.52 -0.24
C PRO A 123 35.55 -19.60 -1.65
N TYR A 124 34.22 -19.49 -1.77
CA TYR A 124 33.53 -19.75 -3.04
C TYR A 124 33.44 -18.53 -3.98
N GLY A 125 33.72 -17.32 -3.46
CA GLY A 125 33.73 -16.04 -4.18
C GLY A 125 34.92 -15.11 -3.82
N VAL A 126 34.94 -13.90 -4.38
CA VAL A 126 35.94 -12.84 -4.10
C VAL A 126 35.40 -11.83 -3.08
N MET A 127 36.32 -11.13 -2.42
CA MET A 127 36.03 -10.10 -1.42
C MET A 127 35.62 -8.74 -1.98
N GLU A 128 35.61 -8.50 -3.30
CA GLU A 128 35.39 -7.15 -3.85
C GLU A 128 34.36 -7.13 -4.97
N THR A 129 33.41 -6.18 -4.91
CA THR A 129 32.59 -5.81 -6.06
C THR A 129 32.22 -4.32 -6.06
N GLY A 130 32.32 -3.63 -7.20
CA GLY A 130 31.87 -2.23 -7.39
C GLY A 130 30.41 -2.09 -7.85
N SER A 131 29.88 -0.85 -7.79
CA SER A 131 28.49 -0.40 -8.06
C SER A 131 28.22 0.00 -9.53
N ASN A 132 26.97 -0.18 -10.01
CA ASN A 132 26.51 0.16 -11.37
C ASN A 132 25.61 1.43 -11.42
N ASN A 133 25.19 1.97 -10.26
CA ASN A 133 24.23 3.09 -10.18
C ASN A 133 24.83 4.44 -10.59
N ASP A 134 26.13 4.60 -10.39
CA ASP A 134 26.87 5.85 -10.56
C ASP A 134 26.78 6.38 -12.01
N LYS A 135 26.69 5.48 -13.01
CA LYS A 135 26.56 5.84 -14.44
C LYS A 135 25.21 6.46 -14.79
N LYS A 136 24.12 6.05 -14.14
CA LYS A 136 22.77 6.59 -14.39
C LYS A 136 22.65 8.02 -13.86
N ILE A 137 23.24 8.28 -12.70
CA ILE A 137 23.21 9.60 -12.05
C ILE A 137 24.08 10.60 -12.83
N LEU A 138 25.22 10.15 -13.37
CA LEU A 138 26.02 10.96 -14.28
C LEU A 138 25.23 11.39 -15.54
N ARG A 139 24.51 10.44 -16.18
CA ARG A 139 23.64 10.75 -17.33
C ARG A 139 22.53 11.73 -16.93
N ALA A 140 21.90 11.52 -15.77
CA ALA A 140 20.87 12.41 -15.24
C ALA A 140 21.38 13.85 -15.10
N GLY A 141 22.59 14.05 -14.56
CA GLY A 141 23.20 15.37 -14.47
C GLY A 141 23.44 16.02 -15.83
N LYS A 142 23.94 15.26 -16.81
CA LYS A 142 24.13 15.76 -18.18
C LYS A 142 22.80 16.19 -18.81
N THR A 143 21.76 15.36 -18.70
CA THR A 143 20.41 15.67 -19.19
C THR A 143 19.85 16.93 -18.53
N LEU A 144 19.98 17.08 -17.21
CA LEU A 144 19.53 18.28 -16.50
C LEU A 144 20.31 19.53 -16.90
N ARG A 145 21.63 19.45 -16.99
CA ARG A 145 22.48 20.57 -17.44
C ARG A 145 22.06 21.04 -18.83
N ASN A 146 21.93 20.11 -19.76
CA ASN A 146 21.53 20.41 -21.14
C ASN A 146 20.13 21.04 -21.19
N ALA A 147 19.18 20.56 -20.37
CA ALA A 147 17.85 21.13 -20.26
C ALA A 147 17.89 22.57 -19.73
N VAL A 148 18.69 22.84 -18.69
CA VAL A 148 18.87 24.19 -18.12
C VAL A 148 19.45 25.13 -19.17
N LEU A 149 20.53 24.74 -19.85
CA LEU A 149 21.15 25.57 -20.90
C LEU A 149 20.21 25.83 -22.08
N SER A 150 19.31 24.90 -22.39
CA SER A 150 18.39 25.02 -23.53
C SER A 150 17.17 25.86 -23.20
N ARG A 151 16.60 25.71 -22.00
CA ARG A 151 15.32 26.35 -21.60
C ARG A 151 15.51 27.60 -20.75
N SER A 152 16.62 27.71 -20.02
CA SER A 152 16.89 28.81 -19.09
C SER A 152 18.40 29.13 -19.01
N PRO A 153 19.03 29.59 -20.11
CA PRO A 153 20.49 29.77 -20.17
C PRO A 153 21.05 30.71 -19.10
N HIS A 154 20.25 31.66 -18.61
CA HIS A 154 20.65 32.66 -17.61
C HIS A 154 20.99 32.06 -16.22
N MET A 155 20.60 30.80 -15.97
CA MET A 155 20.83 30.14 -14.68
C MET A 155 22.31 29.74 -14.50
N ILE A 156 22.97 29.29 -15.57
CA ILE A 156 24.40 28.92 -15.56
C ILE A 156 25.19 30.11 -16.08
N ARG A 157 25.90 30.80 -15.19
CA ARG A 157 26.70 31.98 -15.53
C ARG A 157 27.73 32.31 -14.46
N ASP A 158 28.63 33.22 -14.81
CA ASP A 158 29.57 33.78 -13.84
C ASP A 158 28.84 34.65 -12.81
N ARG A 159 29.15 34.46 -11.53
CA ARG A 159 28.57 35.21 -10.41
C ARG A 159 29.68 35.77 -9.52
N LYS A 160 29.53 37.01 -9.07
CA LYS A 160 30.49 37.68 -8.18
C LYS A 160 29.95 37.76 -6.76
N TYR A 161 30.74 37.35 -5.79
CA TYR A 161 30.40 37.44 -4.36
C TYR A 161 31.67 37.67 -3.54
N HIS A 162 31.66 38.66 -2.64
CA HIS A 162 32.84 39.12 -1.88
C HIS A 162 34.11 39.27 -2.73
N LEU A 163 34.01 39.96 -3.87
CA LEU A 163 35.11 40.22 -4.82
C LEU A 163 35.69 38.97 -5.52
N LYS A 164 35.25 37.75 -5.17
CA LYS A 164 35.56 36.52 -5.90
C LYS A 164 34.54 36.30 -7.02
N THR A 165 35.02 35.84 -8.18
CA THR A 165 34.16 35.45 -9.30
C THR A 165 34.07 33.93 -9.35
N TYR A 166 32.87 33.41 -9.20
CA TYR A 166 32.53 32.00 -9.34
C TYR A 166 32.03 31.77 -10.76
N ARG A 167 32.83 31.06 -11.55
CA ARG A 167 32.53 30.82 -12.97
C ARG A 167 31.45 29.76 -13.17
N GLN A 168 30.63 29.95 -14.20
CA GLN A 168 29.62 29.01 -14.72
C GLN A 168 28.86 28.27 -13.60
N CYS A 169 28.25 29.03 -12.69
CA CYS A 169 27.58 28.46 -11.52
C CYS A 169 26.10 28.82 -11.46
N CYS A 170 25.35 27.94 -10.81
CA CYS A 170 23.93 28.04 -10.52
C CYS A 170 23.71 28.47 -9.08
N VAL A 171 22.52 28.97 -8.75
CA VAL A 171 22.09 29.23 -7.37
C VAL A 171 21.13 28.16 -6.90
N GLY A 172 21.28 27.69 -5.66
CA GLY A 172 20.43 26.65 -5.06
C GLY A 172 18.92 26.93 -5.19
N THR A 173 18.47 28.14 -4.80
CA THR A 173 17.07 28.54 -4.93
C THR A 173 16.56 28.54 -6.38
N GLU A 174 17.38 29.00 -7.33
CA GLU A 174 17.03 29.04 -8.75
C GLU A 174 16.89 27.62 -9.33
N LEU A 175 17.75 26.69 -8.92
CA LEU A 175 17.67 25.27 -9.31
C LEU A 175 16.40 24.59 -8.79
N VAL A 176 16.02 24.89 -7.55
CA VAL A 176 14.76 24.41 -6.95
C VAL A 176 13.55 24.94 -7.73
N ASP A 177 13.52 26.26 -7.98
CA ASP A 177 12.44 26.90 -8.75
C ASP A 177 12.30 26.30 -10.14
N TRP A 178 13.43 26.11 -10.83
CA TRP A 178 13.43 25.54 -12.17
C TRP A 178 12.91 24.10 -12.19
N MET A 179 13.38 23.25 -11.27
CA MET A 179 12.96 21.84 -11.21
C MET A 179 11.45 21.71 -10.95
N MET A 180 10.90 22.54 -10.05
CA MET A 180 9.46 22.58 -9.79
C MET A 180 8.63 23.05 -11.00
N GLN A 181 9.20 23.91 -11.85
CA GLN A 181 8.54 24.36 -13.09
C GLN A 181 8.62 23.33 -14.22
N GLN A 182 9.63 22.47 -14.24
CA GLN A 182 9.85 21.53 -15.35
C GLN A 182 8.95 20.30 -15.30
N SER A 183 8.61 19.80 -14.12
CA SER A 183 7.87 18.54 -13.99
C SER A 183 6.83 18.55 -12.86
N PRO A 184 5.59 18.10 -13.13
CA PRO A 184 4.53 18.05 -12.13
C PRO A 184 4.74 16.95 -11.07
N CYS A 185 5.73 16.05 -11.23
CA CYS A 185 6.06 15.03 -10.22
C CYS A 185 6.76 15.61 -8.98
N VAL A 186 7.15 16.89 -9.02
CA VAL A 186 7.80 17.61 -7.91
C VAL A 186 6.77 18.48 -7.20
N HIS A 187 6.44 18.11 -5.97
CA HIS A 187 5.31 18.65 -5.23
C HIS A 187 5.73 19.73 -4.22
N SER A 188 6.99 19.77 -3.80
CA SER A 188 7.47 20.71 -2.79
C SER A 188 8.94 21.08 -3.02
N ARG A 189 9.36 22.21 -2.44
CA ARG A 189 10.77 22.64 -2.44
C ARG A 189 11.66 21.62 -1.73
N THR A 190 11.16 21.04 -0.63
CA THR A 190 11.82 19.96 0.13
C THR A 190 12.09 18.72 -0.73
N GLN A 191 11.13 18.33 -1.58
CA GLN A 191 11.34 17.23 -2.52
C GLN A 191 12.44 17.57 -3.53
N ALA A 192 12.42 18.78 -4.09
CA ALA A 192 13.45 19.24 -5.02
C ALA A 192 14.86 19.28 -4.38
N VAL A 193 14.96 19.68 -3.11
CA VAL A 193 16.22 19.62 -2.34
C VAL A 193 16.77 18.19 -2.29
N GLY A 194 15.93 17.21 -1.99
CA GLY A 194 16.34 15.80 -1.99
C GLY A 194 16.80 15.31 -3.37
N MET A 195 16.08 15.70 -4.43
CA MET A 195 16.43 15.35 -5.81
C MET A 195 17.77 15.95 -6.24
N TRP A 196 18.07 17.21 -5.88
CA TRP A 196 19.36 17.83 -6.17
C TRP A 196 20.49 17.28 -5.29
N GLN A 197 20.17 16.93 -4.05
CA GLN A 197 21.13 16.31 -3.12
C GLN A 197 21.71 15.00 -3.69
N VAL A 198 20.94 14.23 -4.46
CA VAL A 198 21.43 13.03 -5.17
C VAL A 198 22.61 13.35 -6.08
N LEU A 199 22.50 14.41 -6.88
CA LEU A 199 23.57 14.80 -7.82
C LEU A 199 24.80 15.31 -7.07
N LEU A 200 24.59 15.92 -5.91
CA LEU A 200 25.67 16.44 -5.08
C LEU A 200 26.45 15.35 -4.35
N GLU A 201 25.77 14.35 -3.81
CA GLU A 201 26.42 13.21 -3.15
C GLU A 201 27.29 12.39 -4.11
N GLU A 202 26.90 12.31 -5.38
CA GLU A 202 27.60 11.56 -6.42
C GLU A 202 28.60 12.43 -7.21
N GLY A 203 28.82 13.68 -6.79
CA GLY A 203 29.83 14.59 -7.38
C GLY A 203 29.51 15.10 -8.78
N VAL A 204 28.27 14.94 -9.24
CA VAL A 204 27.79 15.41 -10.55
C VAL A 204 27.42 16.91 -10.49
N LEU A 205 27.02 17.39 -9.31
CA LEU A 205 26.77 18.80 -9.00
C LEU A 205 27.51 19.18 -7.72
N ASN A 206 28.52 20.03 -7.81
CA ASN A 206 29.37 20.37 -6.67
C ASN A 206 29.02 21.74 -6.10
N HIS A 207 28.95 21.87 -4.77
CA HIS A 207 29.01 23.19 -4.14
C HIS A 207 30.39 23.80 -4.41
N VAL A 208 30.46 25.09 -4.77
CA VAL A 208 31.72 25.72 -5.21
C VAL A 208 32.84 25.68 -4.18
N ASP A 209 32.49 25.61 -2.89
CA ASP A 209 33.44 25.49 -1.77
C ASP A 209 33.52 24.06 -1.19
N GLN A 210 32.77 23.09 -1.73
CA GLN A 210 32.68 21.69 -1.25
C GLN A 210 32.26 21.48 0.23
N GLU A 211 31.92 22.54 0.95
CA GLU A 211 31.60 22.49 2.39
C GLU A 211 30.12 22.20 2.71
N HIS A 212 29.23 22.29 1.73
CA HIS A 212 27.79 22.25 1.97
C HIS A 212 27.11 21.10 1.23
N HIS A 213 26.19 20.44 1.93
CA HIS A 213 25.10 19.70 1.30
C HIS A 213 24.18 20.64 0.52
N PHE A 214 23.34 20.10 -0.37
CA PHE A 214 22.44 20.92 -1.15
C PHE A 214 21.44 21.66 -0.25
N GLN A 215 21.37 22.98 -0.41
CA GLN A 215 20.45 23.83 0.33
C GLN A 215 19.71 24.75 -0.63
N ASP A 216 18.41 24.89 -0.37
CA ASP A 216 17.53 25.89 -0.98
C ASP A 216 17.83 27.29 -0.42
N LYS A 217 19.03 27.79 -0.74
CA LYS A 217 19.56 29.09 -0.32
C LYS A 217 20.33 29.74 -1.46
N TYR A 218 20.73 30.99 -1.25
CA TYR A 218 21.60 31.72 -2.15
C TYR A 218 23.06 31.23 -2.04
N LEU A 219 23.29 29.96 -2.39
CA LEU A 219 24.58 29.29 -2.45
C LEU A 219 24.87 28.86 -3.89
N PHE A 220 26.15 28.78 -4.26
CA PHE A 220 26.56 28.51 -5.63
C PHE A 220 26.94 27.04 -5.83
N TYR A 221 26.45 26.47 -6.93
CA TYR A 221 26.72 25.09 -7.33
C TYR A 221 27.17 25.04 -8.79
N ARG A 222 27.99 24.06 -9.16
CA ARG A 222 28.54 23.88 -10.51
C ARG A 222 28.36 22.44 -10.97
N PHE A 223 27.89 22.24 -12.19
CA PHE A 223 27.84 20.91 -12.79
C PHE A 223 29.24 20.43 -13.15
N LEU A 224 29.46 19.12 -13.09
CA LEU A 224 30.76 18.50 -13.40
C LEU A 224 31.31 18.92 -14.78
N ASP A 225 30.44 18.95 -15.81
CA ASP A 225 30.84 19.37 -17.17
C ASP A 225 31.32 20.83 -17.23
N ASP A 226 30.84 21.70 -16.33
CA ASP A 226 31.18 23.13 -16.27
C ASP A 226 32.46 23.40 -15.45
N GLU A 227 33.11 22.37 -14.88
CA GLU A 227 34.43 22.51 -14.25
C GLU A 227 35.54 22.79 -15.28
N HIS A 228 35.34 22.38 -16.53
CA HIS A 228 36.26 22.65 -17.63
C HIS A 228 36.02 24.05 -18.21
N GLU A 229 37.10 24.83 -18.44
CA GLU A 229 36.99 26.22 -18.93
C GLU A 229 36.28 26.34 -20.29
N ASP A 230 36.39 25.32 -21.14
CA ASP A 230 35.82 25.26 -22.50
C ASP A 230 34.64 24.28 -22.59
N ALA A 231 33.76 24.26 -21.58
CA ALA A 231 32.59 23.39 -21.60
C ALA A 231 31.69 23.68 -22.84
N PRO A 232 31.49 22.70 -23.75
CA PRO A 232 30.76 22.95 -24.99
C PRO A 232 29.27 23.18 -24.71
N MET A 233 28.65 23.99 -25.56
CA MET A 233 27.20 24.13 -25.60
C MET A 233 26.58 22.83 -26.14
N PRO A 234 25.38 22.44 -25.68
CA PRO A 234 24.72 21.23 -26.15
C PRO A 234 24.45 21.27 -27.66
N SER A 235 24.81 20.20 -28.37
CA SER A 235 24.46 20.03 -29.79
C SER A 235 22.95 19.88 -29.98
N GLU A 236 22.44 20.13 -31.20
CA GLU A 236 21.00 19.96 -31.48
C GLU A 236 20.51 18.52 -31.25
N GLU A 237 21.38 17.53 -31.47
CA GLU A 237 21.09 16.13 -31.16
C GLU A 237 20.96 15.90 -29.65
N GLU A 238 21.89 16.43 -28.86
CA GLU A 238 21.84 16.34 -27.39
C GLU A 238 20.66 17.11 -26.78
N LYS A 239 20.24 18.23 -27.39
CA LYS A 239 19.03 18.95 -26.98
C LYS A 239 17.79 18.10 -27.21
N LYS A 240 17.72 17.40 -28.35
CA LYS A 240 16.62 16.51 -28.67
C LYS A 240 16.58 15.30 -27.73
N GLU A 241 17.72 14.63 -27.52
CA GLU A 241 17.84 13.52 -26.58
C GLU A 241 17.45 13.96 -25.16
N CYS A 242 17.94 15.12 -24.73
CA CYS A 242 17.59 15.72 -23.45
C CYS A 242 16.08 15.94 -23.29
N ASP A 243 15.40 16.50 -24.31
CA ASP A 243 13.96 16.74 -24.25
C ASP A 243 13.15 15.43 -24.18
N GLU A 244 13.67 14.33 -24.75
CA GLU A 244 13.09 12.99 -24.67
C GLU A 244 13.33 12.34 -23.29
N GLU A 245 14.52 12.50 -22.70
CA GLU A 245 14.92 11.85 -21.44
C GLU A 245 14.59 12.63 -20.17
N LEU A 246 14.25 13.92 -20.27
CA LEU A 246 14.08 14.79 -19.10
C LEU A 246 13.01 14.27 -18.13
N GLN A 247 11.89 13.76 -18.63
CA GLN A 247 10.81 13.31 -17.76
C GLN A 247 11.17 12.02 -17.01
N ASP A 248 11.84 11.08 -17.67
CA ASP A 248 12.34 9.84 -17.05
C ASP A 248 13.44 10.15 -16.03
N THR A 249 14.29 11.14 -16.34
CA THR A 249 15.33 11.64 -15.42
C THR A 249 14.70 12.25 -14.16
N MET A 250 13.65 13.06 -14.31
CA MET A 250 12.91 13.63 -13.17
C MET A 250 12.23 12.54 -12.34
N LEU A 251 11.66 11.52 -12.97
CA LEU A 251 11.07 10.37 -12.28
C LEU A 251 12.13 9.60 -11.48
N LEU A 252 13.27 9.26 -12.10
CA LEU A 252 14.40 8.61 -11.44
C LEU A 252 14.83 9.38 -10.19
N LEU A 253 15.11 10.68 -10.33
CA LEU A 253 15.53 11.52 -9.21
C LEU A 253 14.46 11.63 -8.12
N SER A 254 13.17 11.63 -8.50
CA SER A 254 12.08 11.65 -7.52
C SER A 254 11.99 10.38 -6.69
N GLN A 255 12.45 9.24 -7.21
CA GLN A 255 12.47 7.94 -6.52
C GLN A 255 13.62 7.82 -5.52
N ILE A 256 14.82 8.30 -5.90
CA ILE A 256 16.05 8.22 -5.08
C ILE A 256 16.29 9.45 -4.19
N GLY A 257 15.66 10.58 -4.51
CA GLY A 257 15.80 11.86 -3.80
C GLY A 257 15.46 11.83 -2.30
N PRO A 258 14.38 11.18 -1.86
CA PRO A 258 14.03 11.22 -0.43
C PRO A 258 15.03 10.46 0.47
N ASP A 259 15.63 9.38 -0.03
CA ASP A 259 16.67 8.63 0.69
C ASP A 259 17.98 9.44 0.80
N ALA A 260 18.37 10.14 -0.27
CA ALA A 260 19.46 11.12 -0.21
C ALA A 260 19.16 12.26 0.78
N HIS A 261 17.91 12.73 0.81
CA HIS A 261 17.48 13.76 1.77
C HIS A 261 17.59 13.26 3.22
N MET A 262 17.11 12.04 3.50
CA MET A 262 17.24 11.43 4.83
C MET A 262 18.71 11.31 5.24
N ARG A 263 19.59 10.82 4.37
CA ARG A 263 21.04 10.74 4.67
C ARG A 263 21.64 12.10 5.00
N MET A 264 21.30 13.13 4.24
CA MET A 264 21.75 14.51 4.51
C MET A 264 21.32 14.97 5.90
N ILE A 265 20.06 14.73 6.28
CA ILE A 265 19.52 15.14 7.58
C ILE A 265 20.13 14.33 8.72
N LEU A 266 20.30 13.01 8.55
CA LEU A 266 20.84 12.13 9.59
C LEU A 266 22.31 12.40 9.96
N ARG A 267 23.04 13.18 9.15
CA ARG A 267 24.36 13.72 9.52
C ARG A 267 24.30 14.76 10.63
N LYS A 268 23.12 15.36 10.89
CA LYS A 268 22.89 16.21 12.07
C LYS A 268 22.86 15.35 13.32
N GLN A 269 23.40 15.89 14.42
CA GLN A 269 23.30 15.28 15.74
C GLN A 269 21.82 15.12 16.15
N PRO A 270 21.42 14.03 16.83
CA PRO A 270 20.05 13.79 17.30
C PRO A 270 19.34 15.02 17.88
N GLY A 271 19.97 15.72 18.83
CA GLY A 271 19.40 16.89 19.50
C GLY A 271 19.32 18.18 18.67
N GLN A 272 19.81 18.18 17.42
CA GLN A 272 19.80 19.35 16.52
C GLN A 272 18.77 19.23 15.38
N ARG A 273 18.02 18.12 15.33
CA ARG A 273 17.02 17.87 14.30
C ARG A 273 15.78 18.71 14.57
N THR A 274 15.28 19.39 13.54
CA THR A 274 14.00 20.12 13.61
C THR A 274 12.81 19.16 13.51
N VAL A 275 11.59 19.66 13.75
CA VAL A 275 10.38 18.84 13.58
C VAL A 275 10.24 18.35 12.13
N ASP A 276 10.53 19.21 11.16
CA ASP A 276 10.52 18.85 9.73
C ASP A 276 11.58 17.79 9.40
N ASP A 277 12.77 17.88 10.01
CA ASP A 277 13.82 16.87 9.84
C ASP A 277 13.33 15.48 10.30
N LEU A 278 12.68 15.43 11.46
CA LEU A 278 12.15 14.20 12.04
C LEU A 278 11.04 13.60 11.18
N GLU A 279 10.16 14.42 10.61
CA GLU A 279 9.10 13.97 9.71
C GLU A 279 9.66 13.36 8.42
N ILE A 280 10.66 14.01 7.80
CA ILE A 280 11.33 13.48 6.60
C ILE A 280 12.00 12.14 6.89
N ILE A 281 12.74 12.03 8.00
CA ILE A 281 13.36 10.75 8.39
C ILE A 281 12.27 9.70 8.59
N TYR A 282 11.23 10.01 9.38
CA TYR A 282 10.13 9.08 9.69
C TYR A 282 9.44 8.55 8.42
N GLU A 283 9.16 9.41 7.43
CA GLU A 283 8.58 9.00 6.15
C GLU A 283 9.44 7.93 5.45
N GLU A 284 10.77 8.08 5.47
CA GLU A 284 11.69 7.10 4.89
C GLU A 284 11.76 5.79 5.69
N LEU A 285 11.68 5.86 7.02
CA LEU A 285 11.69 4.66 7.87
C LEU A 285 10.51 3.71 7.58
N LEU A 286 9.40 4.23 7.07
CA LEU A 286 8.25 3.41 6.63
C LEU A 286 8.59 2.49 5.44
N HIS A 287 9.65 2.80 4.70
CA HIS A 287 10.08 2.06 3.52
C HIS A 287 11.26 1.11 3.82
N ILE A 288 11.85 1.16 5.01
CA ILE A 288 12.94 0.28 5.42
C ILE A 288 12.37 -1.03 5.97
N LYS A 289 12.60 -2.13 5.26
CA LYS A 289 12.06 -3.46 5.60
C LYS A 289 12.46 -3.94 6.99
N ALA A 290 13.71 -3.70 7.42
CA ALA A 290 14.16 -4.04 8.78
C ALA A 290 13.30 -3.40 9.88
N LEU A 291 12.66 -2.26 9.59
CA LEU A 291 11.82 -1.52 10.54
C LEU A 291 10.33 -1.83 10.40
N SER A 292 9.90 -2.61 9.39
CA SER A 292 8.47 -2.81 9.06
C SER A 292 7.62 -3.23 10.26
N HIS A 293 8.15 -4.20 11.02
CA HIS A 293 7.55 -4.80 12.21
C HIS A 293 7.48 -3.90 13.45
N LEU A 294 8.13 -2.73 13.44
CA LEU A 294 8.10 -1.79 14.55
C LEU A 294 6.85 -0.91 14.50
N SER A 295 6.32 -0.56 15.67
CA SER A 295 5.17 0.33 15.77
C SER A 295 5.49 1.74 15.25
N THR A 296 4.45 2.48 14.89
CA THR A 296 4.56 3.88 14.45
C THR A 296 5.27 4.76 15.50
N THR A 297 4.95 4.57 16.78
CA THR A 297 5.59 5.28 17.90
C THR A 297 7.09 5.01 17.94
N VAL A 298 7.49 3.73 17.88
CA VAL A 298 8.91 3.35 17.86
C VAL A 298 9.62 3.97 16.64
N LYS A 299 9.02 3.95 15.45
CA LYS A 299 9.60 4.56 14.25
C LYS A 299 9.79 6.07 14.41
N ARG A 300 8.85 6.78 15.04
CA ARG A 300 8.97 8.22 15.31
C ARG A 300 10.09 8.52 16.30
N GLU A 301 10.20 7.75 17.38
CA GLU A 301 11.31 7.87 18.32
C GLU A 301 12.65 7.57 17.66
N LEU A 302 12.70 6.53 16.80
CA LEU A 302 13.88 6.19 16.02
C LEU A 302 14.34 7.35 15.12
N ALA A 303 13.44 8.09 14.50
CA ALA A 303 13.80 9.26 13.70
C ALA A 303 14.61 10.30 14.52
N GLY A 304 14.33 10.40 15.82
CA GLY A 304 15.04 11.26 16.75
C GLY A 304 16.45 10.81 17.11
N VAL A 305 16.73 9.49 17.08
CA VAL A 305 17.99 8.94 17.63
C VAL A 305 18.89 8.25 16.60
N LEU A 306 18.36 7.84 15.44
CA LEU A 306 19.12 7.11 14.43
C LEU A 306 20.35 7.90 14.00
N ILE A 307 21.50 7.24 13.96
CA ILE A 307 22.77 7.83 13.52
C ILE A 307 23.11 7.26 12.15
N PHE A 308 23.47 8.12 11.20
CA PHE A 308 24.01 7.68 9.91
C PHE A 308 25.52 7.47 10.03
N GLU A 309 25.99 6.28 9.67
CA GLU A 309 27.40 5.90 9.71
C GLU A 309 27.84 5.41 8.33
N SER A 310 28.93 5.95 7.79
CA SER A 310 29.45 5.56 6.47
C SER A 310 30.92 5.22 6.52
N HIS A 311 31.31 4.17 5.81
CA HIS A 311 32.66 3.64 5.80
C HIS A 311 33.14 3.47 4.35
N PRO A 312 34.26 4.10 3.96
CA PRO A 312 34.66 4.15 2.56
C PRO A 312 35.33 2.87 2.06
N LYS A 313 35.96 2.07 2.94
CA LYS A 313 36.84 0.96 2.54
C LYS A 313 36.28 -0.41 2.94
N ALA A 314 36.30 -1.34 2.00
CA ALA A 314 36.12 -2.77 2.23
C ALA A 314 37.17 -3.31 3.23
N GLY A 315 36.82 -4.37 3.94
CA GLY A 315 37.68 -4.98 4.96
C GLY A 315 37.71 -4.24 6.30
N THR A 316 37.08 -3.06 6.41
CA THR A 316 36.93 -2.35 7.69
C THR A 316 36.14 -3.21 8.66
N VAL A 317 36.66 -3.42 9.87
CA VAL A 317 35.98 -4.16 10.93
C VAL A 317 35.09 -3.20 11.71
N LEU A 318 33.79 -3.49 11.77
CA LEU A 318 32.82 -2.64 12.46
C LEU A 318 32.80 -2.92 13.97
N PHE A 319 32.88 -4.20 14.35
CA PHE A 319 33.14 -4.67 15.72
C PHE A 319 33.62 -6.13 15.70
N ASN A 320 34.25 -6.57 16.79
CA ASN A 320 34.78 -7.93 16.95
C ASN A 320 33.89 -8.80 17.84
N GLN A 321 33.88 -10.10 17.56
CA GLN A 321 33.33 -11.12 18.46
C GLN A 321 33.99 -11.02 19.84
N GLY A 322 33.18 -11.05 20.89
CA GLY A 322 33.59 -10.90 22.29
C GLY A 322 33.58 -9.47 22.82
N GLU A 323 33.41 -8.44 21.97
CA GLU A 323 33.27 -7.05 22.42
C GLU A 323 31.90 -6.80 23.07
N GLU A 324 31.78 -5.70 23.83
CA GLU A 324 30.48 -5.29 24.37
C GLU A 324 29.50 -4.88 23.25
N GLY A 325 28.23 -5.26 23.41
CA GLY A 325 27.17 -4.81 22.51
C GLY A 325 26.80 -3.35 22.72
N THR A 326 27.35 -2.45 21.91
CA THR A 326 27.08 -1.00 22.01
C THR A 326 25.97 -0.48 21.11
N SER A 327 25.76 -1.08 19.93
CA SER A 327 24.82 -0.57 18.93
C SER A 327 24.12 -1.65 18.10
N TRP A 328 22.97 -1.32 17.52
CA TRP A 328 22.24 -2.08 16.51
C TRP A 328 22.38 -1.37 15.16
N TYR A 329 22.55 -2.15 14.08
CA TYR A 329 22.85 -1.63 12.76
C TYR A 329 21.87 -2.15 11.71
N ILE A 330 21.54 -1.29 10.75
CA ILE A 330 20.77 -1.62 9.54
C ILE A 330 21.58 -1.16 8.33
N ILE A 331 21.70 -2.01 7.31
CA ILE A 331 22.48 -1.71 6.11
C ILE A 331 21.63 -0.90 5.13
N LEU A 332 22.04 0.34 4.84
CA LEU A 332 21.42 1.18 3.80
C LEU A 332 22.09 1.02 2.44
N ARG A 333 23.42 0.86 2.42
CA ARG A 333 24.19 0.67 1.19
C ARG A 333 25.35 -0.27 1.48
N GLY A 334 25.66 -1.12 0.53
CA GLY A 334 26.78 -2.05 0.61
C GLY A 334 26.39 -3.40 1.20
N SER A 335 27.41 -4.12 1.67
CA SER A 335 27.30 -5.47 2.23
C SER A 335 28.40 -5.73 3.25
N VAL A 336 28.14 -6.65 4.18
CA VAL A 336 29.07 -7.06 5.23
C VAL A 336 29.14 -8.57 5.36
N ASN A 337 30.28 -9.08 5.81
CA ASN A 337 30.49 -10.47 6.16
C ASN A 337 30.29 -10.65 7.67
N VAL A 338 29.54 -11.68 8.06
CA VAL A 338 29.40 -12.12 9.46
C VAL A 338 30.43 -13.20 9.74
N VAL A 339 31.38 -12.93 10.62
CA VAL A 339 32.53 -13.80 10.89
C VAL A 339 32.47 -14.34 12.31
N ILE A 340 32.62 -15.65 12.48
CA ILE A 340 32.70 -16.30 13.79
C ILE A 340 34.05 -17.03 13.91
N TYR A 341 34.74 -16.84 15.03
CA TYR A 341 36.02 -17.50 15.29
C TYR A 341 35.84 -19.03 15.25
N GLY A 342 36.74 -19.70 14.51
CA GLY A 342 36.67 -21.13 14.28
C GLY A 342 35.69 -21.59 13.19
N LYS A 343 34.77 -20.73 12.73
CA LYS A 343 33.82 -21.03 11.63
C LYS A 343 34.06 -20.20 10.37
N GLY A 344 34.80 -19.09 10.45
CA GLY A 344 35.03 -18.19 9.31
C GLY A 344 33.79 -17.36 8.98
N VAL A 345 33.57 -17.08 7.69
CA VAL A 345 32.39 -16.33 7.22
C VAL A 345 31.17 -17.24 7.25
N VAL A 346 30.18 -16.89 8.08
CA VAL A 346 28.95 -17.67 8.29
C VAL A 346 27.90 -17.32 7.25
N CYS A 347 27.74 -16.02 6.96
CA CYS A 347 26.83 -15.49 5.95
C CYS A 347 27.21 -14.06 5.55
N ASN A 348 26.63 -13.58 4.46
CA ASN A 348 26.77 -12.21 3.97
C ASN A 348 25.43 -11.48 4.13
N LEU A 349 25.49 -10.24 4.60
CA LEU A 349 24.33 -9.36 4.74
C LEU A 349 24.43 -8.25 3.69
N HIS A 350 23.28 -7.84 3.17
CA HIS A 350 23.14 -6.82 2.14
C HIS A 350 22.20 -5.71 2.61
N GLU A 351 22.10 -4.65 1.81
CA GLU A 351 21.08 -3.59 1.99
C GLU A 351 19.69 -4.13 2.37
N GLY A 352 19.12 -3.55 3.43
CA GLY A 352 17.85 -3.95 4.02
C GLY A 352 17.98 -4.95 5.16
N ASP A 353 19.10 -5.65 5.29
CA ASP A 353 19.40 -6.55 6.41
C ASP A 353 19.83 -5.76 7.66
N ASP A 354 19.66 -6.38 8.84
CA ASP A 354 20.02 -5.82 10.14
C ASP A 354 20.82 -6.80 11.01
N PHE A 355 21.66 -6.27 11.90
CA PHE A 355 22.53 -7.08 12.76
C PHE A 355 22.92 -6.38 14.08
N GLY A 356 23.36 -7.18 15.05
CA GLY A 356 23.89 -6.66 16.33
C GLY A 356 22.82 -6.34 17.38
N LYS A 357 21.54 -6.62 17.12
CA LYS A 357 20.44 -6.39 18.08
C LYS A 357 20.57 -7.19 19.37
N LEU A 358 20.99 -8.45 19.29
CA LEU A 358 20.99 -9.39 20.41
C LEU A 358 21.81 -8.91 21.62
N ALA A 359 23.00 -8.38 21.36
CA ALA A 359 23.93 -7.95 22.40
C ALA A 359 23.37 -6.76 23.22
N LEU A 360 22.47 -5.97 22.63
CA LEU A 360 21.76 -4.91 23.34
C LEU A 360 20.69 -5.44 24.30
N VAL A 361 19.99 -6.51 23.91
CA VAL A 361 18.85 -7.06 24.65
C VAL A 361 19.30 -7.89 25.84
N ASN A 362 20.35 -8.71 25.65
CA ASN A 362 20.78 -9.68 26.65
C ASN A 362 21.94 -9.19 27.52
N ASP A 363 22.41 -7.96 27.30
CA ASP A 363 23.63 -7.41 27.91
C ASP A 363 24.82 -8.38 27.83
N ALA A 364 24.97 -9.00 26.65
CA ALA A 364 25.93 -10.05 26.38
C ALA A 364 27.00 -9.60 25.36
N PRO A 365 28.20 -10.20 25.35
CA PRO A 365 29.21 -9.93 24.34
C PRO A 365 28.74 -10.24 22.92
N ARG A 366 29.38 -9.63 21.91
CA ARG A 366 29.14 -9.89 20.49
C ARG A 366 29.41 -11.36 20.16
N ALA A 367 28.42 -12.04 19.59
CA ALA A 367 28.54 -13.44 19.15
C ALA A 367 29.31 -13.61 17.82
N ALA A 368 29.53 -12.52 17.06
CA ALA A 368 30.22 -12.54 15.78
C ALA A 368 30.95 -11.20 15.55
N SER A 369 31.96 -11.20 14.68
CA SER A 369 32.59 -10.00 14.12
C SER A 369 31.88 -9.59 12.82
N ILE A 370 31.82 -8.29 12.55
CA ILE A 370 31.27 -7.75 11.31
C ILE A 370 32.36 -7.03 10.52
N VAL A 371 32.55 -7.42 9.27
CA VAL A 371 33.59 -6.87 8.39
C VAL A 371 32.97 -6.42 7.08
N LEU A 372 33.27 -5.21 6.64
CA LEU A 372 32.75 -4.68 5.38
C LEU A 372 33.22 -5.52 4.19
N ARG A 373 32.28 -5.85 3.30
CA ARG A 373 32.54 -6.63 2.10
C ARG A 373 32.83 -5.74 0.89
N GLU A 374 32.32 -4.51 0.86
CA GLU A 374 32.57 -3.59 -0.24
C GLU A 374 32.85 -2.17 0.24
N ASP A 375 33.37 -1.35 -0.67
CA ASP A 375 33.63 0.07 -0.43
C ASP A 375 32.31 0.83 -0.27
N ASN A 376 32.38 1.98 0.40
CA ASN A 376 31.25 2.91 0.57
C ASN A 376 29.99 2.27 1.17
N CYS A 377 30.14 1.48 2.24
CA CYS A 377 29.00 0.96 3.00
C CYS A 377 28.36 2.07 3.85
N HIS A 378 27.03 2.04 3.98
CA HIS A 378 26.24 2.98 4.75
C HIS A 378 25.32 2.23 5.70
N PHE A 379 25.24 2.70 6.94
CA PHE A 379 24.48 2.07 8.01
C PHE A 379 23.62 3.10 8.73
N LEU A 380 22.44 2.67 9.16
CA LEU A 380 21.75 3.30 10.28
C LEU A 380 22.16 2.60 11.57
N ARG A 381 22.48 3.38 12.59
CA ARG A 381 22.91 2.89 13.90
C ARG A 381 21.99 3.42 15.00
N VAL A 382 21.62 2.56 15.94
CA VAL A 382 20.95 2.92 17.20
C VAL A 382 21.83 2.46 18.34
N ASP A 383 22.20 3.38 19.22
CA ASP A 383 23.07 3.09 20.37
C ASP A 383 22.25 2.47 21.53
N LYS A 384 22.92 1.68 22.39
CA LYS A 384 22.31 0.90 23.48
C LYS A 384 21.45 1.75 24.42
N GLU A 385 21.91 2.94 24.77
CA GLU A 385 21.20 3.84 25.68
C GLU A 385 19.87 4.31 25.09
N ASP A 386 19.89 4.74 23.82
CA ASP A 386 18.70 5.16 23.09
C ASP A 386 17.78 3.97 22.81
N PHE A 387 18.32 2.81 22.42
CA PHE A 387 17.55 1.58 22.23
C PHE A 387 16.75 1.20 23.48
N ASN A 388 17.43 1.19 24.63
CA ASN A 388 16.79 0.90 25.92
C ASN A 388 15.84 2.01 26.37
N ARG A 389 16.15 3.28 26.08
CA ARG A 389 15.25 4.41 26.38
C ARG A 389 13.95 4.28 25.60
N ILE A 390 13.99 4.03 24.31
CA ILE A 390 12.79 3.87 23.47
C ILE A 390 11.92 2.73 23.99
N LEU A 391 12.51 1.58 24.35
CA LEU A 391 11.75 0.47 24.93
C LEU A 391 11.07 0.84 26.25
N ARG A 392 11.77 1.57 27.14
CA ARG A 392 11.19 2.05 28.40
C ARG A 392 10.10 3.09 28.18
N ASP A 393 10.30 4.02 27.26
CA ASP A 393 9.36 5.11 26.98
C ASP A 393 8.09 4.57 26.35
N VAL A 394 8.19 3.56 25.47
CA VAL A 394 7.03 2.84 24.92
C VAL A 394 6.25 2.14 26.03
N GLU A 395 6.92 1.41 26.93
CA GLU A 395 6.22 0.75 28.05
C GLU A 395 5.65 1.78 29.05
N ALA A 396 6.34 2.88 29.31
CA ALA A 396 5.86 3.96 30.19
C ALA A 396 4.64 4.69 29.61
N ASN A 397 4.52 4.74 28.28
CA ASN A 397 3.36 5.28 27.57
C ASN A 397 2.24 4.24 27.35
N THR A 398 2.46 2.98 27.74
CA THR A 398 1.48 1.91 27.61
C THR A 398 0.78 1.66 28.94
N VAL A 399 -0.56 1.60 28.93
CA VAL A 399 -1.39 1.22 30.07
C VAL A 399 -2.03 -0.12 29.76
N ARG A 400 -1.80 -1.12 30.61
CA ARG A 400 -2.38 -2.46 30.49
C ARG A 400 -3.36 -2.69 31.64
N LEU A 401 -4.65 -2.81 31.34
CA LEU A 401 -5.65 -3.27 32.28
C LEU A 401 -5.65 -4.79 32.30
N LYS A 402 -5.60 -5.38 33.49
CA LYS A 402 -5.58 -6.82 33.68
C LYS A 402 -6.80 -7.31 34.45
N GLU A 403 -7.40 -8.39 33.99
CA GLU A 403 -8.37 -9.19 34.74
C GLU A 403 -7.86 -10.63 34.76
N HIS A 404 -7.89 -11.27 35.93
CA HIS A 404 -7.38 -12.64 36.09
C HIS A 404 -5.92 -12.83 35.60
N ASP A 405 -5.08 -11.81 35.79
CA ASP A 405 -3.68 -11.73 35.34
C ASP A 405 -3.47 -11.84 33.81
N GLN A 406 -4.52 -11.59 33.03
CA GLN A 406 -4.46 -11.46 31.57
C GLN A 406 -4.70 -10.01 31.17
N ASP A 407 -3.95 -9.52 30.18
CA ASP A 407 -4.16 -8.20 29.60
C ASP A 407 -5.52 -8.21 28.87
N VAL A 408 -6.49 -7.42 29.34
CA VAL A 408 -7.86 -7.32 28.76
C VAL A 408 -8.10 -6.02 28.00
N LEU A 409 -7.29 -4.98 28.26
CA LEU A 409 -7.27 -3.75 27.49
C LEU A 409 -5.86 -3.14 27.52
N VAL A 410 -5.31 -2.82 26.35
CA VAL A 410 -4.03 -2.15 26.20
C VAL A 410 -4.27 -0.80 25.56
N LEU A 411 -3.82 0.26 26.23
CA LEU A 411 -3.92 1.63 25.77
C LEU A 411 -2.52 2.22 25.56
N GLU A 412 -2.34 3.02 24.53
CA GLU A 412 -1.10 3.78 24.31
C GLU A 412 -1.39 5.28 24.38
N LYS A 413 -0.55 5.99 25.13
CA LYS A 413 -0.60 7.44 25.28
C LYS A 413 0.01 8.09 24.05
N ILE A 414 -0.81 8.70 23.21
CA ILE A 414 -0.33 9.42 22.02
C ILE A 414 -0.23 10.92 22.34
N LEU A 415 0.88 11.54 21.90
CA LEU A 415 1.02 12.99 21.86
C LEU A 415 0.10 13.54 20.76
N SER A 416 -0.99 14.20 21.15
CA SER A 416 -1.84 14.95 20.23
C SER A 416 -0.98 16.03 19.55
N GLY A 417 -0.71 15.88 18.25
CA GLY A 417 0.04 16.87 17.49
C GLY A 417 -0.66 18.24 17.54
N ASN A 418 0.11 19.30 17.74
CA ASN A 418 -0.37 20.68 17.67
C ASN A 418 -1.00 20.93 16.29
N ARG A 419 -2.32 20.82 16.17
CA ARG A 419 -3.03 21.62 15.16
C ARG A 419 -2.89 23.05 15.63
N ALA A 420 -2.23 23.88 14.82
CA ALA A 420 -2.03 25.30 15.08
C ALA A 420 -3.37 26.04 15.13
N SER A 421 -4.07 25.98 16.27
CA SER A 421 -5.07 26.98 16.62
C SER A 421 -4.36 28.06 17.42
N ASN A 422 -4.23 29.25 16.82
CA ASN A 422 -3.81 30.47 17.49
C ASN A 422 -4.80 30.79 18.63
N GLN A 423 -4.60 30.21 19.82
CA GLN A 423 -5.13 30.69 21.09
C GLN A 423 -4.27 30.11 22.21
N GLY A 424 -3.77 30.99 23.07
CA GLY A 424 -2.68 30.70 23.99
C GLY A 424 -2.99 29.67 25.08
N ASN A 425 -1.92 29.01 25.51
CA ASN A 425 -1.73 28.41 26.83
C ASN A 425 -2.74 27.33 27.29
N SER A 426 -3.08 26.38 26.43
CA SER A 426 -3.62 25.08 26.86
C SER A 426 -2.49 24.04 26.95
N GLN A 427 -2.40 23.34 28.09
CA GLN A 427 -1.51 22.17 28.22
C GLN A 427 -1.85 21.12 27.14
N PRO A 428 -0.87 20.37 26.62
CA PRO A 428 -1.15 19.30 25.67
C PRO A 428 -2.07 18.25 26.33
N GLN A 429 -3.32 18.16 25.88
CA GLN A 429 -4.22 17.08 26.29
C GLN A 429 -3.68 15.77 25.70
N HIS A 430 -3.12 14.93 26.56
CA HIS A 430 -2.74 13.57 26.21
C HIS A 430 -3.99 12.71 26.04
N LYS A 431 -4.14 12.05 24.88
CA LYS A 431 -5.23 11.11 24.61
C LYS A 431 -4.68 9.70 24.59
N TYR A 432 -5.32 8.81 25.34
CA TYR A 432 -5.05 7.37 25.26
C TYR A 432 -5.82 6.79 24.08
N THR A 433 -5.18 5.87 23.36
CA THR A 433 -5.76 5.15 22.22
C THR A 433 -5.79 3.66 22.49
N VAL A 434 -6.86 2.99 22.06
CA VAL A 434 -7.03 1.56 22.25
C VAL A 434 -6.16 0.80 21.25
N MET A 435 -5.27 -0.06 21.74
CA MET A 435 -4.36 -0.88 20.92
C MET A 435 -4.88 -2.31 20.75
N SER A 436 -5.41 -2.88 21.84
CA SER A 436 -6.04 -4.21 21.84
C SER A 436 -6.92 -4.37 23.07
N GLY A 437 -7.87 -5.30 23.02
CA GLY A 437 -8.70 -5.67 24.17
C GLY A 437 -9.80 -6.66 23.79
N THR A 438 -10.49 -7.17 24.81
CA THR A 438 -11.70 -7.99 24.60
C THR A 438 -12.86 -7.10 24.11
N PRO A 439 -13.79 -7.61 23.28
CA PRO A 439 -14.95 -6.85 22.78
C PRO A 439 -15.68 -6.03 23.86
N GLU A 440 -15.94 -6.66 25.01
CA GLU A 440 -16.68 -6.08 26.14
C GLU A 440 -15.91 -4.92 26.78
N LYS A 441 -14.60 -5.09 27.00
CA LYS A 441 -13.73 -4.04 27.56
C LYS A 441 -13.48 -2.87 26.63
N ILE A 442 -13.43 -3.13 25.33
CA ILE A 442 -13.36 -2.06 24.34
C ILE A 442 -14.65 -1.24 24.39
N LEU A 443 -15.81 -1.89 24.40
CA LEU A 443 -17.12 -1.22 24.52
C LEU A 443 -17.22 -0.41 25.83
N GLU A 444 -16.87 -1.00 26.97
CA GLU A 444 -16.85 -0.34 28.29
C GLU A 444 -15.99 0.93 28.25
N HIS A 445 -14.77 0.83 27.72
CA HIS A 445 -13.85 1.96 27.61
C HIS A 445 -14.42 3.10 26.76
N PHE A 446 -15.01 2.80 25.59
CA PHE A 446 -15.60 3.83 24.73
C PHE A 446 -16.84 4.47 25.38
N LEU A 447 -17.66 3.72 26.10
CA LEU A 447 -18.78 4.27 26.86
C LEU A 447 -18.28 5.20 27.99
N GLU A 448 -17.28 4.77 28.76
CA GLU A 448 -16.75 5.54 29.90
C GLU A 448 -16.07 6.85 29.48
N THR A 449 -15.36 6.83 28.36
CA THR A 449 -14.61 7.99 27.83
C THR A 449 -15.47 8.94 26.99
N MET A 450 -16.71 8.54 26.65
CA MET A 450 -17.62 9.38 25.89
C MET A 450 -18.05 10.62 26.70
N SER A 451 -17.74 11.79 26.15
CA SER A 451 -18.16 13.09 26.69
C SER A 451 -19.64 13.34 26.43
N LEU A 452 -20.30 13.95 27.42
CA LEU A 452 -21.71 14.37 27.35
C LEU A 452 -21.85 15.89 27.11
N GLU A 453 -20.73 16.62 26.96
CA GLU A 453 -20.73 18.07 26.74
C GLU A 453 -20.98 18.42 25.27
N SER A 454 -21.97 19.28 25.02
CA SER A 454 -22.39 19.70 23.67
C SER A 454 -21.35 20.51 22.89
N THR A 455 -20.40 21.14 23.58
CA THR A 455 -19.30 21.92 23.00
C THR A 455 -18.16 21.07 22.44
N LEU A 456 -18.08 19.79 22.80
CA LEU A 456 -17.03 18.84 22.38
C LEU A 456 -17.53 17.78 21.38
N ASN A 457 -18.71 18.00 20.77
CA ASN A 457 -19.35 16.99 19.91
C ASN A 457 -18.41 16.49 18.79
N GLU A 458 -17.73 17.36 18.05
CA GLU A 458 -16.86 16.94 16.94
C GLU A 458 -15.61 16.14 17.38
N ALA A 459 -15.05 16.41 18.58
CA ALA A 459 -13.82 15.76 19.07
C ALA A 459 -14.08 14.42 19.77
N THR A 460 -15.30 14.22 20.27
CA THR A 460 -15.74 12.97 20.91
C THR A 460 -16.17 11.95 19.86
N ASP A 461 -16.80 12.43 18.78
CA ASP A 461 -17.31 11.59 17.68
C ASP A 461 -16.19 10.84 16.94
N THR A 462 -14.94 11.33 16.96
CA THR A 462 -13.84 10.70 16.21
C THR A 462 -13.36 9.37 16.80
N GLY A 463 -13.40 9.19 18.13
CA GLY A 463 -12.96 7.95 18.76
C GLY A 463 -14.05 6.87 18.75
N SER A 464 -15.30 7.26 18.96
CA SER A 464 -16.42 6.31 18.92
C SER A 464 -16.75 5.87 17.49
N ASN A 465 -16.46 6.67 16.47
CA ASN A 465 -16.65 6.26 15.06
C ASN A 465 -15.82 5.02 14.70
N ASP A 466 -14.58 4.90 15.19
CA ASP A 466 -13.75 3.72 14.94
C ASP A 466 -14.42 2.44 15.48
N PHE A 467 -14.95 2.50 16.71
CA PHE A 467 -15.69 1.39 17.30
C PHE A 467 -16.97 1.09 16.53
N VAL A 468 -17.79 2.11 16.27
CA VAL A 468 -19.09 1.97 15.59
C VAL A 468 -18.93 1.45 14.17
N MET A 469 -17.83 1.77 13.48
CA MET A 469 -17.55 1.23 12.16
C MET A 469 -17.02 -0.21 12.22
N MET A 470 -16.11 -0.50 13.16
CA MET A 470 -15.37 -1.76 13.17
C MET A 470 -15.97 -2.87 14.03
N HIS A 471 -16.97 -2.59 14.89
CA HIS A 471 -17.51 -3.59 15.82
C HIS A 471 -18.02 -4.84 15.09
N CYS A 472 -18.53 -4.74 13.86
CA CYS A 472 -19.03 -5.90 13.13
C CYS A 472 -17.97 -7.02 12.95
N VAL A 473 -16.68 -6.68 12.99
CA VAL A 473 -15.56 -7.61 12.85
C VAL A 473 -15.30 -8.42 14.13
N PHE A 474 -15.48 -7.82 15.31
CA PHE A 474 -15.08 -8.42 16.59
C PHE A 474 -16.21 -8.54 17.63
N MET A 475 -17.31 -7.80 17.48
CA MET A 475 -18.51 -7.77 18.30
C MET A 475 -19.77 -7.58 17.42
N PRO A 476 -20.26 -8.64 16.75
CA PRO A 476 -21.43 -8.54 15.87
C PRO A 476 -22.69 -8.11 16.66
N ASN A 477 -23.73 -7.64 15.97
CA ASN A 477 -24.96 -7.11 16.60
C ASN A 477 -25.61 -8.10 17.59
N ASN A 478 -25.49 -9.41 17.36
CA ASN A 478 -25.99 -10.42 18.28
C ASN A 478 -25.29 -10.45 19.65
N GLN A 479 -24.11 -9.85 19.78
CA GLN A 479 -23.37 -9.65 21.03
C GLN A 479 -23.45 -8.20 21.50
N LEU A 480 -23.34 -7.24 20.57
CA LEU A 480 -23.38 -5.81 20.90
C LEU A 480 -24.75 -5.37 21.45
N CYS A 481 -25.85 -5.73 20.78
CA CYS A 481 -27.19 -5.28 21.20
C CYS A 481 -27.53 -5.75 22.63
N PRO A 482 -27.32 -7.03 23.01
CA PRO A 482 -27.50 -7.44 24.41
C PRO A 482 -26.60 -6.70 25.41
N ALA A 483 -25.35 -6.41 25.03
CA ALA A 483 -24.40 -5.70 25.90
C ALA A 483 -24.80 -4.22 26.14
N LEU A 484 -25.54 -3.61 25.20
CA LEU A 484 -26.03 -2.23 25.31
C LEU A 484 -27.38 -2.13 26.06
N MET A 485 -28.08 -3.24 26.29
CA MET A 485 -29.35 -3.21 27.01
C MET A 485 -29.14 -2.81 28.47
N PRO A 486 -29.87 -1.79 28.99
CA PRO A 486 -29.65 -1.28 30.34
C PRO A 486 -30.00 -2.34 31.40
N SER A 487 -29.02 -2.73 32.22
CA SER A 487 -29.24 -3.59 33.39
C SER A 487 -30.02 -2.86 34.49
N GLN A 488 -31.01 -3.50 35.11
CA GLN A 488 -31.75 -2.95 36.26
C GLN A 488 -30.85 -2.90 37.51
N GLY A 489 -30.24 -1.74 37.78
CA GLY A 489 -29.43 -1.53 38.99
C GLY A 489 -30.26 -1.01 40.16
N THR A 490 -30.18 -1.69 41.31
CA THR A 490 -30.69 -1.24 42.61
C THR A 490 -29.67 -0.36 43.35
N GLU A 491 -30.17 0.64 44.09
CA GLU A 491 -29.51 1.53 45.09
C GLU A 491 -29.14 2.97 44.66
N GLN A 492 -29.51 3.91 45.53
CA GLN A 492 -29.69 5.35 45.30
C GLN A 492 -28.39 6.15 45.00
N GLU A 493 -27.21 5.68 45.42
CA GLU A 493 -25.90 6.30 45.07
C GLU A 493 -25.49 6.04 43.62
N LYS A 494 -26.15 5.08 42.95
CA LYS A 494 -25.98 4.79 41.52
C LYS A 494 -26.73 5.76 40.60
N MET A 495 -27.56 6.68 41.11
CA MET A 495 -28.54 7.37 40.25
C MET A 495 -27.88 8.31 39.22
N ASP A 496 -26.89 9.12 39.61
CA ASP A 496 -26.19 10.03 38.68
C ASP A 496 -25.23 9.28 37.75
N TYR A 497 -24.51 8.28 38.27
CA TYR A 497 -23.65 7.42 37.46
C TYR A 497 -24.46 6.62 36.43
N ALA A 498 -25.56 5.99 36.85
CA ALA A 498 -26.46 5.24 35.98
C ALA A 498 -27.14 6.15 34.96
N LEU A 499 -27.51 7.38 35.34
CA LEU A 499 -28.04 8.37 34.41
C LEU A 499 -27.01 8.75 33.33
N ASN A 500 -25.78 9.06 33.73
CA ASN A 500 -24.72 9.39 32.78
C ASN A 500 -24.36 8.20 31.88
N ASN A 501 -24.34 6.98 32.43
CA ASN A 501 -24.16 5.77 31.64
C ASN A 501 -25.28 5.57 30.62
N LYS A 502 -26.56 5.72 31.03
CA LYS A 502 -27.70 5.67 30.10
C LYS A 502 -27.58 6.70 28.98
N ARG A 503 -27.17 7.94 29.29
CA ARG A 503 -26.94 9.00 28.27
C ARG A 503 -25.83 8.64 27.28
N ARG A 504 -24.74 8.02 27.74
CA ARG A 504 -23.62 7.56 26.91
C ARG A 504 -24.05 6.42 25.99
N VAL A 505 -24.79 5.44 26.52
CA VAL A 505 -25.35 4.34 25.74
C VAL A 505 -26.30 4.88 24.67
N ILE A 506 -27.21 5.80 25.01
CA ILE A 506 -28.12 6.43 24.03
C ILE A 506 -27.32 7.12 22.92
N ARG A 507 -26.28 7.89 23.27
CA ARG A 507 -25.42 8.57 22.30
C ARG A 507 -24.70 7.57 21.37
N LEU A 508 -24.16 6.48 21.92
CA LEU A 508 -23.53 5.44 21.10
C LEU A 508 -24.53 4.76 20.16
N VAL A 509 -25.74 4.44 20.64
CA VAL A 509 -26.81 3.86 19.82
C VAL A 509 -27.24 4.80 18.71
N LEU A 510 -27.32 6.11 18.97
CA LEU A 510 -27.61 7.11 17.93
C LEU A 510 -26.52 7.17 16.86
N GLN A 511 -25.24 7.16 17.25
CA GLN A 511 -24.11 7.10 16.31
C GLN A 511 -24.11 5.80 15.50
N TRP A 512 -24.36 4.66 16.15
CA TRP A 512 -24.48 3.36 15.49
C TRP A 512 -25.65 3.31 14.50
N ALA A 513 -26.82 3.82 14.89
CA ALA A 513 -27.97 3.88 13.99
C ALA A 513 -27.73 4.84 12.82
N ALA A 514 -27.05 5.96 13.05
CA ALA A 514 -26.68 6.92 12.00
C ALA A 514 -25.67 6.32 10.99
N LEU A 515 -24.68 5.54 11.45
CA LEU A 515 -23.74 4.86 10.56
C LEU A 515 -24.44 3.81 9.70
N TYR A 516 -25.23 2.93 10.30
CA TYR A 516 -25.89 1.87 9.54
C TYR A 516 -27.01 2.40 8.64
N GLY A 517 -27.74 3.42 9.09
CA GLY A 517 -28.88 4.00 8.38
C GLY A 517 -29.84 2.93 7.86
N ASP A 518 -30.05 2.94 6.55
CA ASP A 518 -30.93 2.02 5.82
C ASP A 518 -30.55 0.54 5.95
N LEU A 519 -29.27 0.22 6.23
CA LEU A 519 -28.79 -1.16 6.34
C LEU A 519 -29.35 -1.89 7.57
N LEU A 520 -29.87 -1.15 8.57
CA LEU A 520 -30.55 -1.75 9.73
C LEU A 520 -31.73 -2.63 9.31
N HIS A 521 -32.41 -2.29 8.20
CA HIS A 521 -33.50 -3.11 7.66
C HIS A 521 -33.11 -4.52 7.26
N GLU A 522 -31.82 -4.75 6.98
CA GLU A 522 -31.32 -6.08 6.64
C GLU A 522 -30.96 -6.92 7.87
N ASP A 523 -31.09 -6.37 9.08
CA ASP A 523 -30.78 -7.03 10.34
C ASP A 523 -31.98 -6.95 11.30
N GLU A 524 -32.80 -8.00 11.28
CA GLU A 524 -34.01 -8.10 12.10
C GLU A 524 -33.70 -7.97 13.61
N ALA A 525 -32.54 -8.49 14.05
CA ALA A 525 -32.14 -8.41 15.47
C ALA A 525 -31.77 -6.98 15.87
N ALA A 526 -31.07 -6.25 15.01
CA ALA A 526 -30.75 -4.84 15.22
C ALA A 526 -32.01 -3.96 15.26
N MET A 527 -32.98 -4.22 14.39
CA MET A 527 -34.28 -3.53 14.39
C MET A 527 -35.10 -3.83 15.65
N ALA A 528 -35.20 -5.09 16.05
CA ALA A 528 -35.89 -5.48 17.28
C ALA A 528 -35.26 -4.82 18.52
N PHE A 529 -33.92 -4.78 18.57
CA PHE A 529 -33.19 -4.06 19.61
C PHE A 529 -33.53 -2.57 19.63
N LEU A 530 -33.53 -1.87 18.49
CA LEU A 530 -33.86 -0.44 18.43
C LEU A 530 -35.27 -0.13 18.93
N GLU A 531 -36.25 -0.97 18.56
CA GLU A 531 -37.63 -0.82 19.02
C GLU A 531 -37.74 -1.05 20.54
N GLU A 532 -37.13 -2.11 21.07
CA GLU A 532 -37.13 -2.42 22.51
C GLU A 532 -36.36 -1.34 23.31
N PHE A 533 -35.21 -0.90 22.81
CA PHE A 533 -34.39 0.15 23.41
C PHE A 533 -35.15 1.48 23.47
N TYR A 534 -35.84 1.86 22.39
CA TYR A 534 -36.69 3.06 22.38
C TYR A 534 -37.80 3.01 23.44
N VAL A 535 -38.47 1.87 23.59
CA VAL A 535 -39.50 1.68 24.62
C VAL A 535 -38.89 1.82 26.02
N SER A 536 -37.75 1.17 26.27
CA SER A 536 -37.05 1.25 27.56
C SER A 536 -36.64 2.70 27.91
N VAL A 537 -36.06 3.44 26.96
CA VAL A 537 -35.66 4.84 27.18
C VAL A 537 -36.88 5.74 27.35
N SER A 538 -37.96 5.49 26.60
CA SER A 538 -39.22 6.23 26.73
C SER A 538 -39.84 6.05 28.12
N ASP A 539 -39.86 4.83 28.64
CA ASP A 539 -40.37 4.54 29.98
C ASP A 539 -39.47 5.18 31.07
N ASP A 540 -38.14 5.13 30.89
CA ASP A 540 -37.19 5.81 31.79
C ASP A 540 -37.38 7.34 31.80
N THR A 541 -37.67 7.97 30.67
CA THR A 541 -37.87 9.44 30.61
C THR A 541 -39.10 9.92 31.39
N ARG A 542 -40.07 9.03 31.66
CA ARG A 542 -41.21 9.32 32.55
C ARG A 542 -40.75 9.52 33.99
N MET A 543 -39.69 8.82 34.39
CA MET A 543 -39.11 8.86 35.73
C MET A 543 -37.91 9.81 35.83
N ILE A 544 -37.16 9.99 34.73
CA ILE A 544 -35.90 10.73 34.68
C ILE A 544 -35.97 11.85 33.64
N THR A 545 -36.32 13.06 34.10
CA THR A 545 -36.50 14.26 33.24
C THR A 545 -35.24 14.60 32.43
N ALA A 546 -34.06 14.27 32.95
CA ALA A 546 -32.76 14.54 32.35
C ALA A 546 -32.49 13.79 31.03
N LEU A 547 -33.28 12.76 30.69
CA LEU A 547 -33.17 12.02 29.41
C LEU A 547 -34.04 12.62 28.29
N LYS A 548 -34.90 13.60 28.60
CA LYS A 548 -35.84 14.19 27.63
C LYS A 548 -35.17 14.92 26.46
N GLU A 549 -33.91 15.31 26.59
CA GLU A 549 -33.18 16.02 25.54
C GLU A 549 -32.78 15.10 24.36
N GLN A 550 -32.44 13.83 24.64
CA GLN A 550 -32.00 12.87 23.62
C GLN A 550 -33.16 12.05 23.02
N LEU A 551 -34.30 11.96 23.73
CA LEU A 551 -35.45 11.17 23.30
C LEU A 551 -36.02 11.59 21.92
N PRO A 552 -36.16 12.88 21.57
CA PRO A 552 -36.69 13.28 20.26
C PRO A 552 -35.80 12.84 19.10
N GLU A 553 -34.48 12.80 19.30
CA GLU A 553 -33.52 12.36 18.28
C GLU A 553 -33.60 10.84 18.07
N LEU A 554 -33.71 10.07 19.16
CA LEU A 554 -33.94 8.64 19.11
C LEU A 554 -35.30 8.31 18.47
N GLU A 555 -36.36 9.02 18.86
CA GLU A 555 -37.69 8.87 18.27
C GLU A 555 -37.68 9.19 16.77
N LYS A 556 -37.01 10.27 16.37
CA LYS A 556 -36.85 10.64 14.95
C LYS A 556 -36.12 9.54 14.18
N THR A 557 -35.02 9.03 14.73
CA THR A 557 -34.21 7.97 14.09
C THR A 557 -35.03 6.70 13.92
N VAL A 558 -35.67 6.22 14.98
CA VAL A 558 -36.52 5.02 14.97
C VAL A 558 -37.72 5.20 14.03
N LYS A 559 -38.37 6.37 14.03
CA LYS A 559 -39.48 6.67 13.12
C LYS A 559 -39.03 6.73 11.67
N GLN A 560 -37.91 7.39 11.37
CA GLN A 560 -37.39 7.50 10.01
C GLN A 560 -37.11 6.12 9.43
N ILE A 561 -36.44 5.27 10.20
CA ILE A 561 -36.16 3.88 9.83
C ILE A 561 -37.50 3.11 9.69
N SER A 562 -38.40 3.16 10.67
CA SER A 562 -39.67 2.41 10.64
C SER A 562 -40.66 2.87 9.54
N GLU A 563 -40.72 4.17 9.23
CA GLU A 563 -41.59 4.73 8.19
C GLU A 563 -41.09 4.39 6.77
N GLU A 564 -39.78 4.36 6.56
CA GLU A 564 -39.19 3.87 5.30
C GLU A 564 -39.43 2.37 5.06
N ALA A 565 -39.55 1.59 6.13
CA ALA A 565 -39.99 0.18 6.07
C ALA A 565 -41.49 0.02 5.73
N LYS A 566 -42.34 0.99 6.07
CA LYS A 566 -43.80 0.95 5.85
C LYS A 566 -44.25 1.58 4.53
N ALA A 567 -43.44 2.44 3.92
CA ALA A 567 -43.64 2.80 2.52
C ALA A 567 -43.70 1.49 1.72
N PRO A 568 -44.61 1.32 0.74
CA PRO A 568 -44.59 0.16 -0.13
C PRO A 568 -43.29 0.22 -0.93
N GLN A 569 -42.20 -0.28 -0.36
CA GLN A 569 -40.97 -0.56 -1.07
C GLN A 569 -41.39 -1.59 -2.10
N LYS A 570 -41.74 -1.11 -3.30
CA LYS A 570 -41.79 -1.94 -4.50
C LYS A 570 -40.42 -2.58 -4.53
N LYS A 571 -40.30 -3.83 -4.07
CA LYS A 571 -39.05 -4.61 -4.07
C LYS A 571 -38.31 -4.23 -5.33
N HIS A 572 -37.23 -3.46 -5.18
CA HIS A 572 -36.63 -2.79 -6.31
C HIS A 572 -36.09 -3.91 -7.21
N LYS A 573 -36.63 -4.01 -8.42
CA LYS A 573 -36.19 -5.03 -9.35
C LYS A 573 -34.84 -4.57 -9.88
N VAL A 574 -33.78 -5.13 -9.32
CA VAL A 574 -32.43 -4.86 -9.82
C VAL A 574 -32.31 -5.57 -11.16
N LEU A 575 -32.29 -4.79 -12.23
CA LEU A 575 -31.96 -5.27 -13.56
C LEU A 575 -30.48 -4.96 -13.79
N LEU A 576 -29.64 -6.00 -13.72
CA LEU A 576 -28.29 -5.90 -14.27
C LEU A 576 -28.39 -5.80 -15.80
N GLN A 577 -27.32 -5.32 -16.47
CA GLN A 577 -27.27 -4.93 -17.89
C GLN A 577 -28.08 -5.80 -18.88
N HIS A 578 -28.24 -7.09 -18.61
CA HIS A 578 -28.99 -8.08 -19.41
C HIS A 578 -30.49 -7.83 -19.59
N PHE A 579 -31.10 -6.95 -18.79
CA PHE A 579 -32.54 -6.62 -18.88
C PHE A 579 -32.83 -5.12 -19.06
N ASN A 580 -31.81 -4.25 -19.14
CA ASN A 580 -32.03 -2.80 -19.26
C ASN A 580 -32.62 -2.43 -20.62
N THR A 581 -33.89 -2.02 -20.62
CA THR A 581 -34.52 -1.32 -21.74
C THR A 581 -33.91 0.08 -21.93
N SER A 582 -34.06 0.68 -23.12
CA SER A 582 -33.45 1.99 -23.44
C SER A 582 -33.91 3.14 -22.53
N ASP A 583 -35.12 3.06 -21.96
CA ASP A 583 -35.69 4.12 -21.11
C ASP A 583 -35.19 4.08 -19.65
N GLU A 584 -34.72 2.94 -19.13
CA GLU A 584 -34.20 2.81 -17.76
C GLU A 584 -32.71 3.22 -17.64
N ARG A 585 -32.02 3.44 -18.76
CA ARG A 585 -30.60 3.82 -18.80
C ARG A 585 -30.33 5.27 -18.34
N THR A 586 -31.38 6.09 -18.23
CA THR A 586 -31.31 7.51 -17.87
C THR A 586 -31.72 7.80 -16.42
N GLN A 587 -32.12 6.77 -15.66
CA GLN A 587 -32.53 6.94 -14.27
C GLN A 587 -31.32 7.01 -13.33
N LYS A 588 -31.32 8.00 -12.44
CA LYS A 588 -30.29 8.16 -11.40
C LYS A 588 -30.16 6.87 -10.59
N ARG A 589 -28.94 6.38 -10.39
CA ARG A 589 -28.71 5.14 -9.63
C ARG A 589 -29.15 5.31 -8.16
N GLN A 590 -29.74 4.24 -7.63
CA GLN A 590 -30.07 4.09 -6.22
C GLN A 590 -29.24 2.97 -5.60
N PRO A 591 -28.93 3.03 -4.30
CA PRO A 591 -28.21 1.96 -3.60
C PRO A 591 -28.95 0.62 -3.72
N ILE A 592 -28.20 -0.42 -4.08
CA ILE A 592 -28.70 -1.80 -4.10
C ILE A 592 -28.58 -2.39 -2.70
N ARG A 593 -29.70 -2.92 -2.19
CA ARG A 593 -29.77 -3.61 -0.90
C ARG A 593 -29.69 -5.12 -1.10
N GLY A 594 -29.21 -5.85 -0.10
CA GLY A 594 -29.16 -7.31 -0.11
C GLY A 594 -30.54 -7.96 -0.19
N SER A 595 -31.55 -7.34 0.41
CA SER A 595 -32.94 -7.76 0.37
C SER A 595 -33.65 -7.50 -0.96
N ASP A 596 -33.05 -6.70 -1.86
CA ASP A 596 -33.63 -6.43 -3.17
C ASP A 596 -33.71 -7.71 -3.99
N GLU A 597 -34.75 -7.86 -4.80
CA GLU A 597 -34.91 -9.04 -5.65
C GLU A 597 -34.32 -8.79 -7.04
N ILE A 598 -33.46 -9.71 -7.47
CA ILE A 598 -32.84 -9.69 -8.78
C ILE A 598 -33.50 -10.71 -9.71
N LEU A 599 -33.75 -10.29 -10.95
CA LEU A 599 -34.02 -11.21 -12.06
C LEU A 599 -32.70 -11.53 -12.75
N PHE A 600 -32.23 -12.77 -12.64
CA PHE A 600 -30.91 -13.15 -13.14
C PHE A 600 -30.99 -14.37 -14.07
N LYS A 601 -30.27 -14.34 -15.19
CA LYS A 601 -30.19 -15.46 -16.15
C LYS A 601 -29.06 -16.39 -15.73
N VAL A 602 -29.38 -17.66 -15.47
CA VAL A 602 -28.39 -18.73 -15.25
C VAL A 602 -28.43 -19.67 -16.44
N TYR A 603 -27.30 -19.81 -17.12
CA TYR A 603 -27.18 -20.53 -18.39
C TYR A 603 -26.89 -22.01 -18.17
N CYS A 604 -27.36 -22.86 -19.07
CA CYS A 604 -27.04 -24.27 -19.16
C CYS A 604 -25.94 -24.49 -20.20
N ILE A 605 -25.45 -25.73 -20.30
CA ILE A 605 -24.38 -26.12 -21.25
C ILE A 605 -24.77 -25.89 -22.72
N ASP A 606 -26.05 -26.04 -23.05
CA ASP A 606 -26.61 -25.85 -24.38
C ASP A 606 -26.93 -24.37 -24.70
N HIS A 607 -26.46 -23.46 -23.85
CA HIS A 607 -26.65 -22.00 -23.93
C HIS A 607 -28.11 -21.54 -23.75
N THR A 608 -29.02 -22.45 -23.40
CA THR A 608 -30.33 -22.05 -22.85
C THR A 608 -30.16 -21.43 -21.46
N TYR A 609 -31.16 -20.72 -20.96
CA TYR A 609 -31.09 -20.14 -19.62
C TYR A 609 -32.40 -20.22 -18.86
N THR A 610 -32.26 -20.26 -17.54
CA THR A 610 -33.37 -20.09 -16.59
C THR A 610 -33.23 -18.73 -15.92
N THR A 611 -34.29 -17.92 -16.00
CA THR A 611 -34.35 -16.67 -15.23
C THR A 611 -34.81 -16.98 -13.80
N ILE A 612 -33.96 -16.78 -12.81
CA ILE A 612 -34.32 -16.93 -11.39
C ILE A 612 -34.70 -15.58 -10.77
N ARG A 613 -35.51 -15.62 -9.71
CA ARG A 613 -35.89 -14.45 -8.89
C ARG A 613 -35.49 -14.75 -7.45
N VAL A 614 -34.42 -14.11 -6.99
CA VAL A 614 -33.83 -14.34 -5.67
C VAL A 614 -33.33 -13.01 -5.08
N PRO A 615 -33.14 -12.89 -3.76
CA PRO A 615 -32.49 -11.73 -3.16
C PRO A 615 -31.06 -11.49 -3.69
N VAL A 616 -30.58 -10.25 -3.71
CA VAL A 616 -29.20 -9.92 -4.12
C VAL A 616 -28.17 -10.56 -3.18
N SER A 617 -28.47 -10.70 -1.88
CA SER A 617 -27.60 -11.34 -0.90
C SER A 617 -27.61 -12.88 -0.95
N SER A 618 -28.37 -13.49 -1.87
CA SER A 618 -28.56 -14.94 -1.89
C SER A 618 -27.25 -15.73 -1.94
N SER A 619 -27.23 -16.86 -1.24
CA SER A 619 -26.12 -17.81 -1.31
C SER A 619 -26.14 -18.62 -2.61
N VAL A 620 -24.99 -19.16 -3.01
CA VAL A 620 -24.90 -20.09 -4.16
C VAL A 620 -25.80 -21.30 -3.93
N LYS A 621 -25.96 -21.78 -2.69
CA LYS A 621 -26.90 -22.85 -2.34
C LYS A 621 -28.35 -22.48 -2.68
N GLU A 622 -28.78 -21.27 -2.35
CA GLU A 622 -30.12 -20.77 -2.70
C GLU A 622 -30.29 -20.61 -4.22
N VAL A 623 -29.24 -20.15 -4.92
CA VAL A 623 -29.23 -20.06 -6.38
C VAL A 623 -29.38 -21.44 -7.02
N ILE A 624 -28.66 -22.46 -6.53
CA ILE A 624 -28.79 -23.84 -7.00
C ILE A 624 -30.22 -24.34 -6.79
N SER A 625 -30.81 -24.10 -5.61
CA SER A 625 -32.19 -24.48 -5.31
C SER A 625 -33.17 -23.82 -6.29
N ALA A 626 -33.05 -22.50 -6.51
CA ALA A 626 -33.93 -21.75 -7.41
C ALA A 626 -33.82 -22.19 -8.88
N VAL A 627 -32.64 -22.64 -9.31
CA VAL A 627 -32.43 -23.21 -10.65
C VAL A 627 -33.01 -24.63 -10.73
N ALA A 628 -32.73 -25.48 -9.74
CA ALA A 628 -33.23 -26.85 -9.66
C ALA A 628 -34.76 -26.91 -9.68
N ASP A 629 -35.43 -26.02 -8.93
CA ASP A 629 -36.89 -25.91 -8.88
C ASP A 629 -37.52 -25.65 -10.25
N LYS A 630 -36.83 -24.90 -11.11
CA LYS A 630 -37.31 -24.56 -12.46
C LYS A 630 -36.94 -25.59 -13.52
N LEU A 631 -35.80 -26.26 -13.37
CA LEU A 631 -35.34 -27.30 -14.29
C LEU A 631 -35.92 -28.69 -13.96
N GLY A 632 -36.48 -28.88 -12.77
CA GLY A 632 -37.04 -30.16 -12.32
C GLY A 632 -35.99 -31.24 -12.03
N SER A 633 -34.71 -30.87 -11.96
CA SER A 633 -33.57 -31.76 -11.71
C SER A 633 -32.53 -31.03 -10.86
N GLY A 634 -32.30 -31.50 -9.64
CA GLY A 634 -31.46 -30.83 -8.63
C GLY A 634 -30.23 -31.59 -8.16
N GLU A 635 -30.03 -32.85 -8.57
CA GLU A 635 -28.90 -33.64 -8.08
C GLU A 635 -27.59 -33.26 -8.79
N GLY A 636 -26.60 -32.83 -8.00
CA GLY A 636 -25.21 -32.63 -8.47
C GLY A 636 -24.93 -31.34 -9.23
N LEU A 637 -25.86 -30.38 -9.28
CA LEU A 637 -25.63 -29.08 -9.93
C LEU A 637 -24.56 -28.26 -9.20
N ILE A 638 -23.67 -27.66 -10.00
CA ILE A 638 -22.70 -26.66 -9.56
C ILE A 638 -22.95 -25.35 -10.30
N ILE A 639 -22.64 -24.24 -9.62
CA ILE A 639 -22.64 -22.91 -10.22
C ILE A 639 -21.22 -22.53 -10.62
N VAL A 640 -21.07 -22.10 -11.87
CA VAL A 640 -19.79 -21.74 -12.47
C VAL A 640 -19.86 -20.32 -12.98
N LYS A 641 -18.92 -19.46 -12.57
CA LYS A 641 -18.67 -18.19 -13.26
C LYS A 641 -17.76 -18.46 -14.45
N MET A 642 -18.12 -17.93 -15.61
CA MET A 642 -17.30 -18.04 -16.83
C MET A 642 -17.01 -16.66 -17.42
N SER A 643 -15.72 -16.39 -17.68
CA SER A 643 -15.26 -15.17 -18.34
C SER A 643 -15.44 -15.25 -19.87
N SER A 644 -15.27 -14.12 -20.56
CA SER A 644 -15.27 -14.09 -22.04
C SER A 644 -14.12 -14.89 -22.66
N GLY A 645 -13.01 -15.06 -21.93
CA GLY A 645 -11.87 -15.88 -22.36
C GLY A 645 -12.06 -17.38 -22.13
N GLY A 646 -13.21 -17.83 -21.60
CA GLY A 646 -13.46 -19.23 -21.30
C GLY A 646 -12.86 -19.73 -19.99
N GLU A 647 -12.31 -18.84 -19.16
CA GLU A 647 -11.88 -19.20 -17.80
C GLU A 647 -13.10 -19.51 -16.94
N LYS A 648 -13.07 -20.65 -16.25
CA LYS A 648 -14.18 -21.19 -15.47
C LYS A 648 -13.78 -21.27 -14.00
N VAL A 649 -14.64 -20.80 -13.12
CA VAL A 649 -14.43 -20.94 -11.66
C VAL A 649 -15.71 -21.44 -11.02
N VAL A 650 -15.59 -22.56 -10.31
CA VAL A 650 -16.69 -23.12 -9.52
C VAL A 650 -16.88 -22.28 -8.26
N LEU A 651 -18.11 -21.86 -8.01
CA LEU A 651 -18.46 -21.09 -6.81
C LEU A 651 -18.78 -22.03 -5.65
N LYS A 652 -18.39 -21.65 -4.43
CA LYS A 652 -18.65 -22.44 -3.23
C LYS A 652 -20.10 -22.25 -2.79
N PRO A 653 -20.76 -23.27 -2.19
CA PRO A 653 -22.15 -23.15 -1.75
C PRO A 653 -22.42 -22.01 -0.75
N ASN A 654 -21.41 -21.65 0.05
CA ASN A 654 -21.49 -20.59 1.05
C ASN A 654 -21.15 -19.19 0.50
N ASP A 655 -20.74 -19.07 -0.76
CA ASP A 655 -20.50 -17.77 -1.37
C ASP A 655 -21.85 -17.03 -1.50
N VAL A 656 -21.85 -15.73 -1.17
CA VAL A 656 -23.05 -14.87 -1.16
C VAL A 656 -22.88 -13.73 -2.16
N SER A 657 -24.01 -13.23 -2.68
CA SER A 657 -24.07 -12.07 -3.59
C SER A 657 -23.15 -12.17 -4.81
N VAL A 658 -23.19 -13.33 -5.48
CA VAL A 658 -22.26 -13.63 -6.57
C VAL A 658 -22.54 -12.89 -7.88
N PHE A 659 -23.73 -12.29 -8.03
CA PHE A 659 -24.20 -11.68 -9.28
C PHE A 659 -23.37 -10.47 -9.73
N THR A 660 -22.97 -9.62 -8.79
CA THR A 660 -22.21 -8.39 -9.05
C THR A 660 -20.70 -8.62 -9.16
N THR A 661 -20.21 -9.75 -8.65
CA THR A 661 -18.78 -10.14 -8.67
C THR A 661 -18.29 -10.64 -10.04
N LEU A 662 -19.19 -10.78 -11.02
CA LEU A 662 -18.83 -11.21 -12.37
C LEU A 662 -17.97 -10.15 -13.09
N SER A 663 -17.07 -10.63 -13.94
CA SER A 663 -16.33 -9.75 -14.86
C SER A 663 -17.28 -9.00 -15.82
N VAL A 664 -16.76 -8.00 -16.54
CA VAL A 664 -17.57 -7.13 -17.42
C VAL A 664 -18.48 -7.92 -18.38
N ASN A 665 -17.96 -8.98 -19.00
CA ASN A 665 -18.74 -9.88 -19.86
C ASN A 665 -18.96 -11.25 -19.23
N GLY A 666 -18.76 -11.40 -17.93
CA GLY A 666 -18.95 -12.65 -17.20
C GLY A 666 -20.40 -13.14 -17.26
N ARG A 667 -20.57 -14.45 -17.19
CA ARG A 667 -21.88 -15.12 -17.12
C ARG A 667 -21.84 -16.23 -16.08
N LEU A 668 -23.02 -16.58 -15.59
CA LEU A 668 -23.23 -17.62 -14.59
C LEU A 668 -23.87 -18.84 -15.24
N PHE A 669 -23.29 -20.01 -15.00
CA PHE A 669 -23.76 -21.27 -15.54
C PHE A 669 -24.14 -22.23 -14.43
N ALA A 670 -25.14 -23.06 -14.67
CA ALA A 670 -25.48 -24.23 -13.87
C ALA A 670 -25.26 -25.48 -14.72
N CYS A 671 -24.45 -26.41 -14.21
CA CYS A 671 -24.24 -27.70 -14.88
C CYS A 671 -23.91 -28.80 -13.87
N PRO A 672 -24.11 -30.07 -14.22
CA PRO A 672 -23.52 -31.20 -13.50
C PRO A 672 -21.98 -31.15 -13.50
N ARG A 673 -21.35 -31.69 -12.45
CA ARG A 673 -19.87 -31.66 -12.31
C ARG A 673 -19.13 -32.34 -13.44
N ASP A 674 -19.68 -33.42 -14.00
CA ASP A 674 -19.12 -34.18 -15.12
C ASP A 674 -19.12 -33.39 -16.44
N GLN A 675 -19.93 -32.34 -16.55
CA GLN A 675 -20.05 -31.50 -17.76
C GLN A 675 -19.25 -30.20 -17.67
N PHE A 676 -18.53 -29.98 -16.58
CA PHE A 676 -17.77 -28.75 -16.33
C PHE A 676 -16.78 -28.41 -17.46
N ASP A 677 -16.04 -29.41 -17.95
CA ASP A 677 -15.02 -29.22 -18.98
C ASP A 677 -15.63 -28.88 -20.34
N SER A 678 -16.89 -29.25 -20.58
CA SER A 678 -17.60 -29.00 -21.84
C SER A 678 -18.28 -27.63 -21.90
N LEU A 679 -18.34 -26.87 -20.80
CA LEU A 679 -18.86 -25.49 -20.83
C LEU A 679 -18.05 -24.58 -21.76
N THR A 680 -18.76 -23.77 -22.55
CA THR A 680 -18.18 -22.81 -23.50
C THR A 680 -18.82 -21.41 -23.36
N PRO A 681 -18.05 -20.32 -23.58
CA PRO A 681 -18.59 -18.96 -23.55
C PRO A 681 -19.74 -18.75 -24.54
N LEU A 682 -20.65 -17.83 -24.20
CA LEU A 682 -21.69 -17.37 -25.11
C LEU A 682 -21.12 -16.38 -26.12
N THR A 683 -21.71 -16.32 -27.31
CA THR A 683 -21.37 -15.32 -28.35
C THR A 683 -21.49 -13.88 -27.85
N GLU A 684 -22.46 -13.58 -26.99
CA GLU A 684 -22.63 -12.27 -26.37
C GLU A 684 -21.45 -11.85 -25.46
N GLN A 685 -20.64 -12.80 -24.98
CA GLN A 685 -19.51 -12.52 -24.10
C GLN A 685 -18.27 -12.02 -24.87
N GLU A 686 -18.21 -12.28 -26.17
CA GLU A 686 -17.09 -11.88 -27.04
C GLU A 686 -16.97 -10.36 -27.19
N GLY A 687 -18.06 -9.63 -26.93
CA GLY A 687 -18.10 -8.18 -27.02
C GLY A 687 -18.35 -7.67 -28.44
N PRO A 688 -18.11 -6.38 -28.71
CA PRO A 688 -18.41 -5.77 -30.00
C PRO A 688 -17.37 -6.17 -31.08
N SER A 689 -17.84 -6.42 -32.30
CA SER A 689 -16.99 -6.67 -33.47
C SER A 689 -16.65 -5.41 -34.27
N VAL A 690 -17.34 -4.29 -34.00
CA VAL A 690 -17.16 -3.00 -34.66
C VAL A 690 -17.03 -1.90 -33.62
N GLY A 691 -16.03 -1.03 -33.78
CA GLY A 691 -15.80 0.10 -32.88
C GLY A 691 -16.87 1.20 -33.01
N THR A 692 -17.00 2.03 -31.97
CA THR A 692 -18.00 3.10 -31.87
C THR A 692 -17.45 4.50 -32.10
N LEU A 693 -16.20 4.62 -32.58
CA LEU A 693 -15.52 5.89 -32.86
C LEU A 693 -16.42 6.92 -33.56
N GLY A 694 -17.17 6.53 -34.60
CA GLY A 694 -18.02 7.45 -35.35
C GLY A 694 -19.08 8.18 -34.52
N THR A 695 -19.45 7.64 -33.36
CA THR A 695 -20.43 8.25 -32.44
C THR A 695 -19.76 9.22 -31.47
N PHE A 696 -18.78 8.76 -30.69
CA PHE A 696 -18.19 9.60 -29.63
C PHE A 696 -17.05 10.51 -30.13
N GLU A 697 -16.57 10.33 -31.36
CA GLU A 697 -15.66 11.28 -32.01
C GLU A 697 -16.29 12.68 -32.09
N LEU A 698 -17.59 12.75 -32.34
CA LEU A 698 -18.37 13.99 -32.48
C LEU A 698 -18.65 14.69 -31.14
N MET A 699 -18.56 13.97 -30.03
CA MET A 699 -18.77 14.52 -28.68
C MET A 699 -17.51 15.22 -28.19
N SER A 700 -17.61 16.31 -27.42
CA SER A 700 -16.40 16.95 -26.90
C SER A 700 -15.72 16.07 -25.83
N SER A 701 -14.39 16.14 -25.71
CA SER A 701 -13.67 15.40 -24.65
C SER A 701 -14.09 15.83 -23.25
N LYS A 702 -14.51 17.09 -23.09
CA LYS A 702 -14.99 17.65 -21.82
C LYS A 702 -16.36 17.10 -21.45
N ASP A 703 -17.28 17.03 -22.41
CA ASP A 703 -18.64 16.50 -22.16
C ASP A 703 -18.60 15.02 -21.81
N LEU A 704 -17.78 14.23 -22.52
CA LEU A 704 -17.56 12.81 -22.19
C LEU A 704 -17.03 12.67 -20.76
N ALA A 705 -15.98 13.42 -20.40
CA ALA A 705 -15.40 13.37 -19.06
C ALA A 705 -16.39 13.82 -17.97
N TYR A 706 -17.19 14.85 -18.24
CA TYR A 706 -18.21 15.35 -17.31
C TYR A 706 -19.32 14.33 -17.08
N GLN A 707 -19.88 13.74 -18.15
CA GLN A 707 -20.91 12.71 -18.04
C GLN A 707 -20.39 11.43 -17.36
N MET A 708 -19.15 11.02 -17.67
CA MET A 708 -18.48 9.94 -16.95
C MET A 708 -18.37 10.25 -15.46
N THR A 709 -18.02 11.49 -15.10
CA THR A 709 -17.85 11.90 -13.70
C THR A 709 -19.17 11.95 -12.94
N ILE A 710 -20.26 12.40 -13.56
CA ILE A 710 -21.60 12.32 -12.94
C ILE A 710 -21.96 10.86 -12.68
N TYR A 711 -21.80 9.99 -13.69
CA TYR A 711 -22.14 8.58 -13.56
C TYR A 711 -21.31 7.87 -12.49
N ASP A 712 -20.01 8.18 -12.41
CA ASP A 712 -19.12 7.62 -11.39
C ASP A 712 -19.48 8.15 -9.99
N TRP A 713 -19.91 9.42 -9.85
CA TRP A 713 -20.43 9.95 -8.57
C TRP A 713 -21.70 9.25 -8.11
N GLU A 714 -22.61 8.93 -9.03
CA GLU A 714 -23.81 8.17 -8.70
C GLU A 714 -23.47 6.78 -8.16
N LEU A 715 -22.55 6.07 -8.83
CA LEU A 715 -22.09 4.76 -8.36
C LEU A 715 -21.34 4.85 -7.04
N PHE A 716 -20.46 5.84 -6.89
CA PHE A 716 -19.66 6.03 -5.69
C PHE A 716 -20.53 6.35 -4.46
N ASN A 717 -21.52 7.23 -4.62
CA ASN A 717 -22.46 7.57 -3.53
C ASN A 717 -23.42 6.43 -3.17
N CYS A 718 -23.54 5.41 -4.01
CA CYS A 718 -24.30 4.19 -3.65
C CYS A 718 -23.49 3.25 -2.75
N VAL A 719 -22.16 3.41 -2.68
CA VAL A 719 -21.29 2.55 -1.86
C VAL A 719 -21.39 2.99 -0.40
N HIS A 720 -21.91 2.10 0.44
CA HIS A 720 -21.90 2.32 1.88
C HIS A 720 -20.51 2.04 2.48
N GLU A 721 -20.10 2.78 3.52
CA GLU A 721 -18.76 2.64 4.14
C GLU A 721 -18.49 1.20 4.62
N LEU A 722 -19.47 0.57 5.30
CA LEU A 722 -19.44 -0.83 5.72
C LEU A 722 -19.21 -1.85 4.58
N GLU A 723 -19.55 -1.54 3.32
CA GLU A 723 -19.26 -2.46 2.19
C GLU A 723 -17.74 -2.65 2.00
N LEU A 724 -16.94 -1.63 2.31
CA LEU A 724 -15.48 -1.74 2.28
C LEU A 724 -14.97 -2.75 3.32
N LEU A 725 -15.59 -2.79 4.51
CA LEU A 725 -15.24 -3.75 5.55
C LEU A 725 -15.68 -5.17 5.18
N TYR A 726 -16.92 -5.34 4.74
CA TYR A 726 -17.43 -6.65 4.33
C TYR A 726 -16.62 -7.22 3.16
N HIS A 727 -16.17 -6.36 2.24
CA HIS A 727 -15.28 -6.79 1.17
C HIS A 727 -13.90 -7.22 1.70
N THR A 728 -13.31 -6.46 2.63
CA THR A 728 -11.96 -6.70 3.15
C THR A 728 -11.89 -7.95 4.04
N PHE A 729 -12.81 -8.10 4.99
CA PHE A 729 -12.85 -9.24 5.93
C PHE A 729 -13.63 -10.45 5.39
N GLY A 730 -14.21 -10.33 4.20
CA GLY A 730 -14.91 -11.41 3.51
C GLY A 730 -16.43 -11.39 3.72
N ARG A 731 -17.17 -11.19 2.62
CA ARG A 731 -18.65 -11.10 2.58
C ARG A 731 -19.37 -12.27 3.25
N HIS A 732 -18.83 -13.47 3.10
CA HIS A 732 -19.42 -14.70 3.63
C HIS A 732 -19.48 -14.71 5.17
N SER A 733 -18.55 -14.02 5.84
CA SER A 733 -18.51 -13.89 7.30
C SER A 733 -19.67 -13.08 7.85
N PHE A 734 -20.11 -12.05 7.10
CA PHE A 734 -21.19 -11.14 7.50
C PHE A 734 -22.55 -11.51 6.91
N ARG A 735 -22.57 -12.31 5.83
CA ARG A 735 -23.77 -12.58 5.00
C ARG A 735 -24.45 -11.31 4.49
N LYS A 736 -23.66 -10.25 4.26
CA LYS A 736 -24.11 -8.98 3.68
C LYS A 736 -23.57 -8.82 2.27
N THR A 737 -24.26 -8.00 1.47
CA THR A 737 -23.85 -7.69 0.10
C THR A 737 -22.79 -6.59 0.05
N THR A 738 -22.00 -6.55 -1.02
CA THR A 738 -21.17 -5.39 -1.39
C THR A 738 -21.44 -5.01 -2.85
N ALA A 739 -22.70 -5.16 -3.29
CA ALA A 739 -23.11 -5.01 -4.67
C ALA A 739 -22.74 -3.64 -5.25
N ASN A 740 -22.86 -2.56 -4.47
CA ASN A 740 -22.56 -1.21 -4.93
C ASN A 740 -21.06 -1.05 -5.14
N LEU A 741 -20.25 -1.52 -4.17
CA LEU A 741 -18.79 -1.54 -4.30
C LEU A 741 -18.35 -2.39 -5.50
N ASP A 742 -18.91 -3.58 -5.68
CA ASP A 742 -18.58 -4.48 -6.79
C ASP A 742 -18.84 -3.80 -8.14
N LEU A 743 -20.00 -3.16 -8.30
CA LEU A 743 -20.35 -2.45 -9.53
C LEU A 743 -19.43 -1.26 -9.78
N PHE A 744 -19.03 -0.54 -8.74
CA PHE A 744 -18.11 0.58 -8.86
C PHE A 744 -16.68 0.16 -9.19
N LEU A 745 -16.19 -0.95 -8.61
CA LEU A 745 -14.91 -1.55 -8.99
C LEU A 745 -14.94 -2.14 -10.41
N ARG A 746 -16.07 -2.74 -10.81
CA ARG A 746 -16.28 -3.22 -12.18
C ARG A 746 -16.30 -2.07 -13.19
N ARG A 747 -16.86 -0.90 -12.82
CA ARG A 747 -16.85 0.30 -13.64
C ARG A 747 -15.44 0.75 -14.03
N PHE A 748 -14.46 0.62 -13.13
CA PHE A 748 -13.06 0.89 -13.44
C PHE A 748 -12.56 0.02 -14.62
N ASN A 749 -12.80 -1.29 -14.54
CA ASN A 749 -12.42 -2.23 -15.60
C ASN A 749 -13.20 -1.99 -16.90
N GLU A 750 -14.48 -1.62 -16.81
CA GLU A 750 -15.30 -1.27 -17.98
C GLU A 750 -14.68 -0.09 -18.76
N ILE A 751 -14.26 0.97 -18.07
CA ILE A 751 -13.62 2.13 -18.69
C ILE A 751 -12.25 1.74 -19.29
N GLN A 752 -11.46 0.98 -18.54
CA GLN A 752 -10.14 0.53 -19.01
C GLN A 752 -10.26 -0.29 -20.31
N PHE A 753 -11.16 -1.28 -20.33
CA PHE A 753 -11.36 -2.11 -21.50
C PHE A 753 -12.07 -1.38 -22.64
N TRP A 754 -12.89 -0.35 -22.37
CA TRP A 754 -13.44 0.51 -23.42
C TRP A 754 -12.33 1.20 -24.22
N VAL A 755 -11.31 1.75 -23.56
CA VAL A 755 -10.15 2.36 -24.22
C VAL A 755 -9.44 1.36 -25.13
N VAL A 756 -9.12 0.17 -24.60
CA VAL A 756 -8.44 -0.89 -25.34
C VAL A 756 -9.26 -1.34 -26.55
N THR A 757 -10.57 -1.55 -26.35
CA THR A 757 -11.51 -2.02 -27.38
C THR A 757 -11.57 -1.06 -28.55
N GLU A 758 -11.79 0.23 -28.30
CA GLU A 758 -11.90 1.23 -29.37
C GLU A 758 -10.59 1.40 -30.16
N ILE A 759 -9.44 1.33 -29.49
CA ILE A 759 -8.13 1.41 -30.15
C ILE A 759 -7.87 0.17 -31.01
N CYS A 760 -8.14 -1.03 -30.49
CA CYS A 760 -7.89 -2.29 -31.19
C CYS A 760 -8.85 -2.52 -32.37
N LEU A 761 -10.11 -2.08 -32.27
CA LEU A 761 -11.09 -2.18 -33.37
C LEU A 761 -10.92 -1.09 -34.44
N CYS A 762 -10.06 -0.09 -34.21
CA CYS A 762 -9.77 0.95 -35.18
C CYS A 762 -8.62 0.55 -36.13
N SER A 763 -8.97 0.01 -37.29
CA SER A 763 -7.97 -0.45 -38.28
C SER A 763 -7.12 0.69 -38.87
N GLN A 764 -7.69 1.88 -39.05
CA GLN A 764 -7.03 3.01 -39.71
C GLN A 764 -6.03 3.71 -38.77
N LEU A 765 -4.74 3.71 -39.14
CA LEU A 765 -3.66 4.30 -38.34
C LEU A 765 -3.89 5.78 -37.97
N SER A 766 -4.34 6.60 -38.92
CA SER A 766 -4.61 8.02 -38.68
C SER A 766 -5.71 8.24 -37.63
N LYS A 767 -6.79 7.46 -37.70
CA LYS A 767 -7.89 7.50 -36.73
C LYS A 767 -7.49 6.95 -35.37
N ARG A 768 -6.62 5.93 -35.30
CA ARG A 768 -6.06 5.48 -34.01
C ARG A 768 -5.24 6.55 -33.31
N VAL A 769 -4.44 7.32 -34.05
CA VAL A 769 -3.70 8.45 -33.46
C VAL A 769 -4.68 9.50 -32.90
N GLN A 770 -5.81 9.74 -33.57
CA GLN A 770 -6.87 10.61 -33.07
C GLN A 770 -7.52 10.04 -31.80
N LEU A 771 -7.74 8.73 -31.72
CA LEU A 771 -8.22 8.05 -30.51
C LEU A 771 -7.27 8.23 -29.32
N LEU A 772 -5.96 7.98 -29.49
CA LEU A 772 -4.97 8.21 -28.43
C LEU A 772 -5.05 9.65 -27.91
N LYS A 773 -5.03 10.62 -28.83
CA LYS A 773 -5.18 12.04 -28.50
C LYS A 773 -6.50 12.32 -27.77
N LYS A 774 -7.59 11.68 -28.17
CA LYS A 774 -8.91 11.88 -27.59
C LYS A 774 -9.00 11.32 -26.17
N PHE A 775 -8.51 10.11 -25.92
CA PHE A 775 -8.47 9.52 -24.58
C PHE A 775 -7.56 10.28 -23.62
N ILE A 776 -6.38 10.72 -24.08
CA ILE A 776 -5.49 11.56 -23.26
C ILE A 776 -6.20 12.87 -22.84
N LYS A 777 -7.00 13.47 -23.74
CA LYS A 777 -7.80 14.66 -23.40
C LYS A 777 -8.94 14.35 -22.43
N ILE A 778 -9.63 13.23 -22.60
CA ILE A 778 -10.71 12.82 -21.68
C ILE A 778 -10.11 12.59 -20.29
N ALA A 779 -8.98 11.88 -20.19
CA ALA A 779 -8.26 11.68 -18.93
C ALA A 779 -7.86 13.02 -18.28
N ALA A 780 -7.33 13.97 -19.06
CA ALA A 780 -6.98 15.29 -18.55
C ALA A 780 -8.19 16.01 -17.92
N HIS A 781 -9.37 15.95 -18.55
CA HIS A 781 -10.59 16.53 -17.99
C HIS A 781 -11.14 15.73 -16.80
N CYS A 782 -11.05 14.40 -16.78
CA CYS A 782 -11.40 13.61 -15.59
C CYS A 782 -10.55 14.02 -14.37
N LYS A 783 -9.23 14.23 -14.57
CA LYS A 783 -8.34 14.74 -13.54
C LYS A 783 -8.71 16.16 -13.10
N GLU A 784 -9.07 17.05 -14.03
CA GLU A 784 -9.57 18.40 -13.75
C GLU A 784 -10.84 18.39 -12.89
N TYR A 785 -11.75 17.44 -13.14
CA TYR A 785 -12.95 17.20 -12.34
C TYR A 785 -12.69 16.44 -11.03
N LYS A 786 -11.42 16.20 -10.66
CA LYS A 786 -11.02 15.42 -9.48
C LYS A 786 -11.61 13.99 -9.47
N ASN A 787 -11.94 13.45 -10.64
CA ASN A 787 -12.30 12.05 -10.82
C ASN A 787 -11.05 11.24 -11.16
N LEU A 788 -10.31 10.87 -10.13
CA LEU A 788 -9.07 10.13 -10.28
C LEU A 788 -9.33 8.67 -10.67
N ASN A 789 -10.48 8.10 -10.31
CA ASN A 789 -10.86 6.74 -10.69
C ASN A 789 -10.92 6.56 -12.22
N SER A 790 -11.72 7.38 -12.91
CA SER A 790 -11.82 7.35 -14.38
C SER A 790 -10.52 7.77 -15.05
N PHE A 791 -9.80 8.75 -14.47
CA PHE A 791 -8.48 9.16 -14.97
C PHE A 791 -7.54 7.95 -15.05
N PHE A 792 -7.32 7.24 -13.94
CA PHE A 792 -6.43 6.09 -13.91
C PHE A 792 -6.94 4.92 -14.75
N ALA A 793 -8.25 4.69 -14.82
CA ALA A 793 -8.82 3.67 -15.70
C ALA A 793 -8.44 3.89 -17.17
N ILE A 794 -8.49 5.15 -17.63
CA ILE A 794 -8.11 5.51 -19.00
C ILE A 794 -6.60 5.32 -19.20
N ILE A 795 -5.76 5.78 -18.27
CA ILE A 795 -4.30 5.64 -18.39
C ILE A 795 -3.89 4.16 -18.39
N MET A 796 -4.44 3.34 -17.49
CA MET A 796 -4.21 1.89 -17.49
C MET A 796 -4.73 1.19 -18.76
N GLY A 797 -5.73 1.75 -19.43
CA GLY A 797 -6.18 1.30 -20.75
C GLY A 797 -5.16 1.62 -21.85
N LEU A 798 -4.53 2.79 -21.78
CA LEU A 798 -3.48 3.21 -22.72
C LEU A 798 -2.14 2.46 -22.48
N SER A 799 -1.79 2.18 -21.22
CA SER A 799 -0.62 1.37 -20.86
C SER A 799 -0.80 -0.12 -21.11
N ASN A 800 -2.03 -0.58 -21.39
CA ASN A 800 -2.30 -1.98 -21.68
C ASN A 800 -1.41 -2.48 -22.81
N VAL A 801 -0.86 -3.69 -22.68
CA VAL A 801 0.09 -4.27 -23.64
C VAL A 801 -0.45 -4.24 -25.07
N ALA A 802 -1.77 -4.43 -25.28
CA ALA A 802 -2.42 -4.36 -26.59
C ALA A 802 -2.28 -2.98 -27.26
N VAL A 803 -2.24 -1.91 -26.48
CA VAL A 803 -2.15 -0.52 -26.93
C VAL A 803 -0.70 -0.03 -26.92
N SER A 804 0.06 -0.29 -25.85
CA SER A 804 1.45 0.17 -25.71
C SER A 804 2.39 -0.45 -26.76
N ARG A 805 2.12 -1.69 -27.22
CA ARG A 805 2.90 -2.32 -28.30
C ARG A 805 2.78 -1.63 -29.67
N LEU A 806 1.80 -0.75 -29.87
CA LEU A 806 1.50 -0.11 -31.16
C LEU A 806 2.48 1.03 -31.48
N SER A 807 3.76 0.71 -31.63
CA SER A 807 4.86 1.68 -31.81
C SER A 807 4.59 2.71 -32.90
N LEU A 808 4.12 2.28 -34.08
CA LEU A 808 3.79 3.17 -35.21
C LEU A 808 2.68 4.20 -34.89
N THR A 809 1.78 3.88 -33.97
CA THR A 809 0.71 4.80 -33.52
C THR A 809 1.26 5.79 -32.51
N TRP A 810 2.03 5.32 -31.54
CA TRP A 810 2.65 6.17 -30.54
C TRP A 810 3.69 7.12 -31.16
N GLU A 811 4.48 6.66 -32.11
CA GLU A 811 5.49 7.47 -32.80
C GLU A 811 4.85 8.69 -33.48
N LYS A 812 3.71 8.49 -34.15
CA LYS A 812 2.94 9.52 -34.87
C LYS A 812 2.10 10.43 -33.96
N LEU A 813 2.04 10.16 -32.66
CA LEU A 813 1.36 11.04 -31.71
C LEU A 813 2.14 12.36 -31.57
N PRO A 814 1.49 13.54 -31.62
CA PRO A 814 2.20 14.81 -31.44
C PRO A 814 2.93 14.87 -30.08
N SER A 815 4.14 15.42 -30.07
CA SER A 815 5.03 15.49 -28.88
C SER A 815 4.33 16.07 -27.64
N LYS A 816 3.48 17.09 -27.83
CA LYS A 816 2.63 17.65 -26.76
C LYS A 816 1.85 16.57 -25.99
N PHE A 817 1.22 15.63 -26.69
CA PHE A 817 0.41 14.58 -26.06
C PHE A 817 1.26 13.44 -25.51
N LYS A 818 2.42 13.15 -26.10
CA LYS A 818 3.40 12.23 -25.52
C LYS A 818 3.84 12.72 -24.14
N LYS A 819 4.19 14.01 -24.03
CA LYS A 819 4.59 14.64 -22.75
C LYS A 819 3.47 14.55 -21.70
N ILE A 820 2.24 14.92 -22.07
CA ILE A 820 1.08 14.84 -21.15
C ILE A 820 0.85 13.39 -20.70
N TYR A 821 0.95 12.41 -21.60
CA TYR A 821 0.77 11.00 -21.24
C TYR A 821 1.88 10.50 -20.30
N ALA A 822 3.14 10.83 -20.56
CA ALA A 822 4.26 10.48 -19.69
C ALA A 822 4.11 11.08 -18.27
N GLU A 823 3.63 12.33 -18.17
CA GLU A 823 3.28 12.94 -16.89
C GLU A 823 2.16 12.16 -16.18
N PHE A 824 1.14 11.71 -16.91
CA PHE A 824 0.05 10.90 -16.35
C PHE A 824 0.51 9.51 -15.90
N GLU A 825 1.41 8.88 -16.65
CA GLU A 825 1.98 7.58 -16.30
C GLU A 825 2.83 7.66 -15.04
N SER A 826 3.60 8.75 -14.85
CA SER A 826 4.40 8.95 -13.63
C SER A 826 3.57 9.04 -12.34
N LEU A 827 2.29 9.40 -12.43
CA LEU A 827 1.37 9.40 -11.28
C LEU A 827 0.96 7.99 -10.83
N MET A 828 1.15 6.98 -11.70
CA MET A 828 0.89 5.57 -11.38
C MET A 828 2.08 4.85 -10.75
N ASP A 829 3.22 5.54 -10.55
CA ASP A 829 4.42 4.95 -9.98
C ASP A 829 4.11 4.26 -8.62
N PRO A 830 4.31 2.93 -8.51
CA PRO A 830 4.04 2.20 -7.27
C PRO A 830 5.09 2.45 -6.19
N SER A 831 6.22 3.06 -6.54
CA SER A 831 7.34 3.31 -5.62
C SER A 831 6.87 4.03 -4.36
N ARG A 832 7.42 3.60 -3.21
CA ARG A 832 7.14 4.19 -1.88
C ARG A 832 5.63 4.22 -1.57
N ASN A 833 4.93 3.12 -1.85
CA ASN A 833 3.48 2.97 -1.66
C ASN A 833 2.66 4.04 -2.41
N HIS A 834 2.90 4.14 -3.72
CA HIS A 834 2.22 5.10 -4.60
C HIS A 834 2.34 6.56 -4.13
N ARG A 835 3.54 6.99 -3.71
CA ARG A 835 3.78 8.34 -3.17
C ARG A 835 3.32 9.45 -4.12
N ALA A 836 3.54 9.32 -5.42
CA ALA A 836 3.12 10.30 -6.42
C ALA A 836 1.60 10.53 -6.40
N TYR A 837 0.81 9.45 -6.36
CA TYR A 837 -0.64 9.53 -6.20
C TYR A 837 -1.03 10.14 -4.86
N ARG A 838 -0.45 9.68 -3.74
CA ARG A 838 -0.79 10.16 -2.39
C ARG A 838 -0.54 11.67 -2.23
N LEU A 839 0.60 12.16 -2.71
CA LEU A 839 0.93 13.59 -2.71
C LEU A 839 -0.02 14.40 -3.61
N THR A 840 -0.47 13.81 -4.72
CA THR A 840 -1.46 14.46 -5.59
C THR A 840 -2.80 14.59 -4.88
N VAL A 841 -3.30 13.52 -4.25
CA VAL A 841 -4.60 13.53 -3.55
C VAL A 841 -4.58 14.46 -2.34
N ALA A 842 -3.49 14.46 -1.56
CA ALA A 842 -3.36 15.30 -0.36
C ALA A 842 -3.46 16.81 -0.66
N LYS A 843 -3.25 17.24 -1.90
CA LYS A 843 -3.37 18.63 -2.35
C LYS A 843 -4.75 18.99 -2.90
N LEU A 844 -5.64 18.02 -3.07
CA LEU A 844 -6.97 18.25 -3.61
C LEU A 844 -7.97 18.40 -2.46
N ASP A 845 -8.83 19.40 -2.56
CA ASP A 845 -9.99 19.52 -1.67
C ASP A 845 -11.16 18.67 -2.18
N PRO A 846 -11.99 18.10 -1.28
CA PRO A 846 -13.28 17.50 -1.65
C PRO A 846 -14.14 18.46 -2.49
N PRO A 847 -15.04 17.96 -3.36
CA PRO A 847 -15.37 16.55 -3.61
C PRO A 847 -14.37 15.86 -4.57
N ILE A 848 -13.99 14.61 -4.28
CA ILE A 848 -13.01 13.82 -5.04
C ILE A 848 -13.52 12.38 -5.19
N ILE A 849 -13.30 11.78 -6.36
CA ILE A 849 -13.43 10.32 -6.54
C ILE A 849 -12.01 9.72 -6.55
N PRO A 850 -11.62 8.94 -5.52
CA PRO A 850 -10.25 8.44 -5.37
C PRO A 850 -9.95 7.28 -6.35
N PHE A 851 -8.68 6.89 -6.44
CA PHE A 851 -8.27 5.68 -7.16
C PHE A 851 -8.67 4.43 -6.36
N MET A 852 -9.87 3.91 -6.60
CA MET A 852 -10.48 2.86 -5.78
C MET A 852 -9.69 1.54 -5.72
N PRO A 853 -9.14 1.00 -6.82
CA PRO A 853 -8.34 -0.23 -6.75
C PRO A 853 -7.18 -0.15 -5.76
N LEU A 854 -6.51 1.01 -5.65
CA LEU A 854 -5.44 1.22 -4.68
C LEU A 854 -5.97 1.32 -3.24
N LEU A 855 -7.14 1.95 -3.04
CA LEU A 855 -7.79 2.02 -1.72
C LEU A 855 -8.14 0.61 -1.21
N ILE A 856 -8.71 -0.23 -2.06
CA ILE A 856 -9.03 -1.64 -1.72
C ILE A 856 -7.76 -2.43 -1.42
N LYS A 857 -6.69 -2.24 -2.21
CA LYS A 857 -5.40 -2.86 -1.95
C LYS A 857 -4.84 -2.46 -0.58
N CYS A 858 -4.93 -1.18 -0.20
CA CYS A 858 -4.48 -0.72 1.11
C CYS A 858 -5.24 -1.42 2.24
N ASN A 859 -6.56 -1.56 2.12
CA ASN A 859 -7.36 -2.24 3.14
C ASN A 859 -6.99 -3.72 3.26
N LEU A 860 -6.76 -4.40 2.12
CA LEU A 860 -6.35 -5.81 2.09
C LEU A 860 -4.94 -6.05 2.61
N GLU A 861 -4.01 -5.11 2.46
CA GLU A 861 -2.63 -5.22 2.98
C GLU A 861 -2.54 -4.88 4.48
N ILE A 862 -3.50 -4.11 5.02
CA ILE A 862 -3.58 -3.80 6.46
C ILE A 862 -4.13 -4.99 7.25
N CYS A 863 -5.08 -5.74 6.67
CA CYS A 863 -5.61 -6.99 7.23
C CYS A 863 -4.63 -8.15 7.05
#